data_AF-A0A1L9B9V2-F1
#
_entry.id   AF-A0A1L9B9V2-F1
#
_cell.length_a   1.000
_cell.length_b   1.000
_cell.length_c   1.000
_cell.angle_alpha   90.00
_cell.angle_beta   90.00
_cell.angle_gamma   90.00
#
_symmetry.space_group_name_H-M   'P 1'
#
loop_
_entity.id
_entity.type
_entity.pdbx_description
1 polymer ?
#
loop_
_entity_poly.entity_id
_entity_poly.type
_entity_poly.pdbx_seq_one_letter_code
_entity_poly.pdbx_strand_id
1 'polypeptide(L)'
;MTAVALILATLFLAHAKLFGGGFSTCQGSACTWAMHLIVAPIIGYLLFVAVYAFFWTHPRTARRFWLYLGFANTVAVMLFIFDSVLLVESFQRASSPGSEKILYVVAMSLLLILAGLGLWVRLRVNDFLNPPLDPRFEHPRTEGELILLVKKARAYGVQVRVRGSAHCVDEGIYTDDSGPHINVQLDRYNQILGWEESSDTEGPLLRVTVQAGCHLGVDPNNPLSNRKNSLLWQLDKYGWALPDLGGISHQTVGGFISTGSMGGTLKHNLGEAIMGIRIIDGTGRARDLAPNPGDSKDEEHNPFYAAGVSMGLLGIISTVTLTCRPRYDIEGTQVTSSASQLFKPGQAGSSGKGLQELFNEDHYTRMLWWPQQGVNKVEHWKANRISEPEQRLFKRMARSCSKWRTRRFERRPFVSTPLLLQWLIVHPFLSFLAKSDPLPFNQDTRDLVRNVLGIFVKEGKKGEKTFQDSWHRGLPMDDQISDKHMPTAFTELFIHISHIDRLMEILDSFFNPESKYNKGKLDEREWVEGMGRTGSYAIEIYPGHESRFWMSPCYKQNCVRVDVFWFRTPKDSMHRDRFFKQFWELLRSEKIDFRPHWGKHLPEANSPTGADYLCSQYPKWGAFLEVRRSMDPDGLFLSRYWKEHLDIRDPSLDYRPAKPLVDQRNPERNHMARRRHVRKPFAVWLLNLYFRLRDRLRHQPRLPNGIPVEQAG
;
A
#
# COMPACT_ATOMS: atom_id res chain seq x y z
N MET A 1 -0.72 -15.72 62.14
CA MET A 1 -1.14 -15.27 60.78
C MET A 1 -1.47 -16.42 59.85
N THR A 2 -0.72 -17.53 59.84
CA THR A 2 -1.02 -18.72 59.02
C THR A 2 -2.35 -19.40 59.38
N ALA A 3 -2.69 -19.50 60.66
CA ALA A 3 -4.01 -19.96 61.09
C ALA A 3 -5.15 -19.02 60.65
N VAL A 4 -4.91 -17.70 60.65
CA VAL A 4 -5.88 -16.70 60.16
C VAL A 4 -6.06 -16.82 58.65
N ALA A 5 -5.00 -17.07 57.88
CA ALA A 5 -5.08 -17.30 56.43
C ALA A 5 -5.77 -18.62 56.07
N LEU A 6 -5.53 -19.69 56.84
CA LEU A 6 -6.25 -20.97 56.70
C LEU A 6 -7.72 -20.84 57.08
N ILE A 7 -8.05 -20.12 58.14
CA ILE A 7 -9.44 -19.84 58.55
C ILE A 7 -10.14 -18.99 57.50
N LEU A 8 -9.50 -17.94 56.95
CA LEU A 8 -10.06 -17.11 55.89
C LEU A 8 -10.23 -17.88 54.57
N ALA A 9 -9.27 -18.74 54.19
CA ALA A 9 -9.38 -19.58 53.00
C ALA A 9 -10.48 -20.64 53.14
N THR A 10 -10.63 -21.23 54.33
CA THR A 10 -11.67 -22.22 54.63
C THR A 10 -13.05 -21.56 54.73
N LEU A 11 -13.15 -20.35 55.29
CA LEU A 11 -14.38 -19.54 55.30
C LEU A 11 -14.78 -19.10 53.89
N PHE A 12 -13.82 -18.82 53.00
CA PHE A 12 -14.07 -18.45 51.60
C PHE A 12 -14.49 -19.65 50.74
N LEU A 13 -13.89 -20.82 50.96
CA LEU A 13 -14.29 -22.09 50.34
C LEU A 13 -15.64 -22.60 50.86
N ALA A 14 -15.94 -22.42 52.15
CA ALA A 14 -17.23 -22.76 52.74
C ALA A 14 -18.35 -21.78 52.31
N HIS A 15 -18.02 -20.51 52.04
CA HIS A 15 -18.97 -19.48 51.57
C HIS A 15 -19.65 -19.82 50.24
N ALA A 16 -18.99 -20.59 49.36
CA ALA A 16 -19.53 -20.97 48.05
C ALA A 16 -20.74 -21.93 48.14
N LYS A 17 -20.98 -22.57 49.30
CA LYS A 17 -22.13 -23.48 49.51
C LYS A 17 -23.25 -22.88 50.35
N LEU A 18 -23.01 -21.82 51.13
CA LEU A 18 -23.98 -21.27 52.10
C LEU A 18 -24.90 -20.17 51.52
N PHE A 19 -24.50 -19.51 50.43
CA PHE A 19 -25.34 -18.54 49.73
C PHE A 19 -25.56 -19.01 48.30
N GLY A 20 -26.65 -19.73 48.07
CA GLY A 20 -27.08 -20.13 46.74
C GLY A 20 -27.26 -18.91 45.84
N GLY A 21 -26.51 -18.86 44.73
CA GLY A 21 -26.61 -17.81 43.71
C GLY A 21 -25.29 -17.07 43.51
N GLY A 22 -24.66 -17.27 42.35
CA GLY A 22 -23.36 -16.72 42.02
C GLY A 22 -23.33 -15.20 41.89
N PHE A 23 -22.33 -14.56 42.51
CA PHE A 23 -21.85 -13.25 42.11
C PHE A 23 -20.96 -13.38 40.87
N SER A 24 -21.58 -13.62 39.72
CA SER A 24 -20.95 -13.34 38.43
C SER A 24 -22.02 -12.99 37.40
N THR A 25 -21.92 -11.81 36.80
CA THR A 25 -22.81 -11.30 35.74
C THR A 25 -22.58 -12.00 34.38
N CYS A 26 -22.21 -13.29 34.36
CA CYS A 26 -21.84 -14.01 33.14
C CYS A 26 -22.46 -15.42 33.09
N GLN A 27 -23.28 -15.69 32.05
CA GLN A 27 -24.03 -16.95 31.86
C GLN A 27 -23.44 -17.84 30.73
N GLY A 28 -22.14 -18.11 30.72
CA GLY A 28 -21.53 -18.96 29.69
C GLY A 28 -20.53 -19.98 30.24
N SER A 29 -20.65 -21.24 29.81
CA SER A 29 -19.79 -22.36 30.21
C SER A 29 -18.30 -22.08 29.95
N ALA A 30 -17.96 -21.37 28.87
CA ALA A 30 -16.59 -20.97 28.55
C ALA A 30 -15.94 -20.07 29.63
N CYS A 31 -16.73 -19.28 30.36
CA CYS A 31 -16.22 -18.37 31.39
C CYS A 31 -15.88 -19.11 32.69
N THR A 32 -16.64 -20.15 33.04
CA THR A 32 -16.36 -21.05 34.17
C THR A 32 -15.08 -21.85 33.94
N TRP A 33 -14.85 -22.28 32.69
CA TRP A 33 -13.61 -22.94 32.29
C TRP A 33 -12.39 -22.02 32.32
N ALA A 34 -12.52 -20.75 31.93
CA ALA A 34 -11.44 -19.76 32.03
C ALA A 34 -10.99 -19.51 33.48
N MET A 35 -11.93 -19.51 34.45
CA MET A 35 -11.62 -19.37 35.87
C MET A 35 -10.82 -20.58 36.40
N HIS A 36 -11.21 -21.80 35.99
CA HIS A 36 -10.50 -23.03 36.39
C HIS A 36 -9.14 -23.22 35.70
N LEU A 37 -8.98 -22.78 34.45
CA LEU A 37 -7.75 -22.94 33.67
C LEU A 37 -6.70 -21.87 33.96
N ILE A 38 -7.09 -20.66 34.36
CA ILE A 38 -6.16 -19.53 34.54
C ILE A 38 -5.81 -19.32 36.02
N VAL A 39 -6.78 -19.39 36.93
CA VAL A 39 -6.59 -18.96 38.32
C VAL A 39 -6.06 -20.10 39.19
N ALA A 40 -6.51 -21.33 38.99
CA ALA A 40 -6.08 -22.49 39.78
C ALA A 40 -4.58 -22.83 39.65
N PRO A 41 -3.96 -22.79 38.45
CA PRO A 41 -2.52 -23.05 38.31
C PRO A 41 -1.66 -21.95 38.93
N ILE A 42 -2.10 -20.68 38.87
CA ILE A 42 -1.38 -19.54 39.47
C ILE A 42 -1.40 -19.62 41.00
N ILE A 43 -2.55 -19.99 41.59
CA ILE A 43 -2.67 -20.20 43.03
C ILE A 43 -1.86 -21.43 43.48
N GLY A 44 -1.88 -22.52 42.70
CA GLY A 44 -1.05 -23.71 42.93
C GLY A 44 0.45 -23.40 42.87
N TYR A 45 0.88 -22.56 41.92
CA TYR A 45 2.24 -22.06 41.78
C TYR A 45 2.68 -21.23 42.99
N LEU A 46 1.85 -20.28 43.44
CA LEU A 46 2.16 -19.43 44.61
C LEU A 46 2.21 -20.24 45.92
N LEU A 47 1.32 -21.23 46.08
CA LEU A 47 1.36 -22.16 47.21
C LEU A 47 2.61 -23.05 47.18
N PHE A 48 3.00 -23.55 46.02
CA PHE A 48 4.21 -24.38 45.87
C PHE A 48 5.48 -23.59 46.18
N VAL A 49 5.61 -22.36 45.67
CA VAL A 49 6.75 -21.48 45.96
C VAL A 49 6.80 -21.08 47.44
N ALA A 50 5.65 -20.80 48.06
CA ALA A 50 5.57 -20.48 49.49
C ALA A 50 5.92 -21.68 50.38
N VAL A 51 5.43 -22.88 50.07
CA VAL A 51 5.76 -24.12 50.79
C VAL A 51 7.24 -24.47 50.61
N TYR A 52 7.80 -24.28 49.42
CA TYR A 52 9.20 -24.59 49.15
C TYR A 52 10.16 -23.59 49.81
N ALA A 53 9.81 -22.30 49.86
CA ALA A 53 10.56 -21.28 50.62
C ALA A 53 10.53 -21.56 52.14
N PHE A 54 9.45 -22.18 52.65
CA PHE A 54 9.30 -22.54 54.06
C PHE A 54 10.21 -23.70 54.51
N PHE A 55 10.57 -24.63 53.61
CA PHE A 55 11.45 -25.77 53.90
C PHE A 55 12.94 -25.53 53.56
N TRP A 56 13.33 -24.27 53.32
CA TRP A 56 14.64 -23.91 52.79
C TRP A 56 15.69 -23.62 53.88
N THR A 57 16.47 -24.62 54.28
CA THR A 57 17.70 -24.40 55.08
C THR A 57 18.92 -25.25 54.69
N HIS A 58 18.98 -25.87 53.49
CA HIS A 58 20.16 -26.67 53.09
C HIS A 58 20.78 -26.37 51.71
N PRO A 59 22.10 -26.10 51.59
CA PRO A 59 22.75 -25.66 50.34
C PRO A 59 22.90 -26.68 49.19
N ARG A 60 22.69 -27.99 49.42
CA ARG A 60 22.97 -29.03 48.40
C ARG A 60 21.85 -29.21 47.36
N THR A 61 20.66 -28.63 47.59
CA THR A 61 19.49 -28.77 46.70
C THR A 61 19.35 -27.63 45.67
N ALA A 62 20.12 -26.54 45.82
CA ALA A 62 20.06 -25.35 44.95
C ALA A 62 20.47 -25.63 43.49
N ARG A 63 21.30 -26.65 43.22
CA ARG A 63 21.68 -27.03 41.84
C ARG A 63 20.54 -27.64 41.03
N ARG A 64 19.52 -28.23 41.67
CA ARG A 64 18.36 -28.82 40.97
C ARG A 64 17.23 -27.82 40.73
N PHE A 65 17.27 -26.65 41.37
CA PHE A 65 16.30 -25.56 41.19
C PHE A 65 16.19 -25.13 39.71
N TRP A 66 17.34 -24.98 39.03
CA TRP A 66 17.38 -24.58 37.62
C TRP A 66 16.80 -25.66 36.68
N LEU A 67 16.93 -26.94 37.03
CA LEU A 67 16.32 -28.05 36.29
C LEU A 67 14.81 -28.08 36.44
N TYR A 68 14.28 -27.87 37.66
CA TYR A 68 12.84 -27.84 37.89
C TYR A 68 12.19 -26.56 37.36
N LEU A 69 12.87 -25.42 37.43
CA LEU A 69 12.44 -24.18 36.80
C LEU A 69 12.45 -24.32 35.26
N GLY A 70 13.46 -24.99 34.70
CA GLY A 70 13.51 -25.34 33.27
C GLY A 70 12.38 -26.27 32.84
N PHE A 71 12.08 -27.31 33.64
CA PHE A 71 10.96 -28.22 33.38
C PHE A 71 9.61 -27.49 33.46
N ALA A 72 9.40 -26.66 34.48
CA ALA A 72 8.19 -25.86 34.62
C ALA A 72 7.99 -24.87 33.47
N ASN A 73 9.06 -24.20 33.04
CA ASN A 73 9.02 -23.33 31.86
C ASN A 73 8.72 -24.10 30.58
N THR A 74 9.24 -25.32 30.43
CA THR A 74 8.95 -26.18 29.27
C THR A 74 7.48 -26.59 29.22
N VAL A 75 6.89 -26.95 30.37
CA VAL A 75 5.47 -27.27 30.49
C VAL A 75 4.60 -26.04 30.19
N ALA A 76 4.99 -24.85 30.66
CA ALA A 76 4.28 -23.60 30.36
C ALA A 76 4.31 -23.27 28.85
N VAL A 77 5.45 -23.47 28.19
CA VAL A 77 5.58 -23.29 26.73
C VAL A 77 4.73 -24.31 25.96
N MET A 78 4.67 -25.57 26.41
CA MET A 78 3.80 -26.57 25.78
C MET A 78 2.32 -26.25 25.92
N LEU A 79 1.88 -25.79 27.09
CA LEU A 79 0.50 -25.34 27.31
C LEU A 79 0.18 -24.11 26.44
N PHE A 80 1.11 -23.17 26.30
CA PHE A 80 0.97 -22.03 25.38
C PHE A 80 0.84 -22.45 23.90
N ILE A 81 1.62 -23.43 23.44
CA ILE A 81 1.50 -23.98 22.09
C ILE A 81 0.12 -24.62 21.91
N PHE A 82 -0.35 -25.37 22.90
CA PHE A 82 -1.66 -26.01 22.86
C PHE A 82 -2.80 -24.99 22.82
N ASP A 83 -2.74 -23.94 23.65
CA ASP A 83 -3.67 -22.82 23.64
C ASP A 83 -3.65 -22.07 22.30
N SER A 84 -2.47 -21.87 21.71
CA SER A 84 -2.31 -21.22 20.40
C SER A 84 -2.96 -22.03 19.26
N VAL A 85 -2.89 -23.36 19.32
CA VAL A 85 -3.54 -24.25 18.33
C VAL A 85 -5.06 -24.19 18.46
N LEU A 86 -5.59 -24.23 19.68
CA LEU A 86 -7.04 -24.08 19.95
C LEU A 86 -7.55 -22.68 19.54
N LEU A 87 -6.71 -21.65 19.70
CA LEU A 87 -6.98 -20.28 19.25
C LEU A 87 -7.06 -20.18 17.72
N VAL A 88 -6.13 -20.81 17.00
CA VAL A 88 -6.14 -20.88 15.52
C VAL A 88 -7.38 -21.62 15.01
N GLU A 89 -7.80 -22.69 15.69
CA GLU A 89 -9.04 -23.40 15.36
C GLU A 89 -10.29 -22.54 15.61
N SER A 90 -10.29 -21.72 16.66
CA SER A 90 -11.35 -20.74 16.96
C SER A 90 -11.42 -19.62 15.90
N PHE A 91 -10.28 -19.10 15.44
CA PHE A 91 -10.21 -18.11 14.35
C PHE A 91 -10.80 -18.62 13.04
N GLN A 92 -10.69 -19.92 12.76
CA GLN A 92 -11.26 -20.54 11.55
C GLN A 92 -12.80 -20.63 11.59
N ARG A 93 -13.44 -20.50 12.76
CA ARG A 93 -14.90 -20.68 12.94
C ARG A 93 -15.71 -19.38 13.05
N ALA A 94 -15.07 -18.21 13.02
CA ALA A 94 -15.62 -16.86 12.88
C ALA A 94 -17.07 -16.59 13.38
N SER A 95 -17.22 -16.11 14.62
CA SER A 95 -18.36 -15.24 15.01
C SER A 95 -18.13 -14.43 16.31
N SER A 96 -18.37 -13.11 16.22
CA SER A 96 -18.73 -12.14 17.28
C SER A 96 -17.64 -11.24 17.91
N PRO A 97 -18.03 -10.07 18.50
CA PRO A 97 -17.15 -8.96 18.92
C PRO A 97 -16.26 -9.23 20.16
N GLY A 98 -16.23 -10.46 20.65
CA GLY A 98 -15.35 -10.87 21.76
C GLY A 98 -13.86 -10.89 21.41
N SER A 99 -13.52 -10.80 20.12
CA SER A 99 -12.14 -10.83 19.63
C SER A 99 -11.26 -9.69 20.15
N GLU A 100 -11.83 -8.52 20.44
CA GLU A 100 -11.07 -7.35 20.91
C GLU A 100 -10.60 -7.54 22.36
N LYS A 101 -11.48 -8.00 23.25
CA LYS A 101 -11.14 -8.24 24.67
C LYS A 101 -10.09 -9.33 24.82
N ILE A 102 -10.12 -10.34 23.96
CA ILE A 102 -9.15 -11.44 23.95
C ILE A 102 -7.76 -10.95 23.51
N LEU A 103 -7.69 -10.03 22.53
CA LEU A 103 -6.42 -9.43 22.10
C LEU A 103 -5.76 -8.62 23.22
N TYR A 104 -6.55 -7.89 24.02
CA TYR A 104 -6.05 -7.16 25.20
C TYR A 104 -5.51 -8.11 26.27
N VAL A 105 -6.19 -9.21 26.56
CA VAL A 105 -5.72 -10.19 27.55
C VAL A 105 -4.43 -10.85 27.08
N VAL A 106 -4.35 -11.28 25.82
CA VAL A 106 -3.12 -11.89 25.25
C VAL A 106 -1.95 -10.90 25.26
N ALA A 107 -2.19 -9.64 24.88
CA ALA A 107 -1.17 -8.59 24.91
C ALA A 107 -0.69 -8.30 26.34
N MET A 108 -1.60 -8.28 27.32
CA MET A 108 -1.28 -8.00 28.72
C MET A 108 -0.54 -9.17 29.40
N SER A 109 -0.89 -10.41 29.06
CA SER A 109 -0.16 -11.61 29.49
C SER A 109 1.24 -11.68 28.88
N LEU A 110 1.41 -11.35 27.59
CA LEU A 110 2.72 -11.24 26.95
C LEU A 110 3.57 -10.13 27.60
N LEU A 111 2.98 -8.98 27.91
CA LEU A 111 3.66 -7.87 28.60
C LEU A 111 4.16 -8.27 29.99
N LEU A 112 3.35 -8.98 30.78
CA LEU A 112 3.74 -9.45 32.11
C LEU A 112 4.87 -10.48 32.06
N ILE A 113 4.84 -11.39 31.08
CA ILE A 113 5.90 -12.39 30.89
C ILE A 113 7.20 -11.74 30.41
N LEU A 114 7.13 -10.83 29.44
CA LEU A 114 8.31 -10.13 28.91
C LEU A 114 8.92 -9.17 29.93
N ALA A 115 8.10 -8.50 30.74
CA ALA A 115 8.56 -7.72 31.89
C ALA A 115 9.23 -8.60 32.96
N GLY A 116 8.68 -9.79 33.22
CA GLY A 116 9.30 -10.79 34.10
C GLY A 116 10.63 -11.35 33.57
N LEU A 117 10.81 -11.36 32.25
CA LEU A 117 12.04 -11.77 31.56
C LEU A 117 13.01 -10.59 31.28
N GLY A 118 12.70 -9.37 31.73
CA GLY A 118 13.55 -8.18 31.57
C GLY A 118 13.58 -7.58 30.16
N LEU A 119 12.70 -8.00 29.24
CA LEU A 119 12.64 -7.54 27.86
C LEU A 119 11.56 -6.46 27.71
N TRP A 120 11.96 -5.21 27.47
CA TRP A 120 11.03 -4.11 27.21
C TRP A 120 10.47 -4.20 25.78
N VAL A 121 9.19 -4.51 25.63
CA VAL A 121 8.46 -4.47 24.36
C VAL A 121 7.44 -3.33 24.36
N ARG A 122 7.52 -2.46 23.35
CA ARG A 122 6.56 -1.37 23.10
C ARG A 122 5.43 -1.90 22.22
N LEU A 123 4.25 -2.17 22.79
CA LEU A 123 3.03 -2.40 22.02
C LEU A 123 2.32 -1.07 21.75
N ARG A 124 2.10 -0.73 20.47
CA ARG A 124 1.14 0.31 20.08
C ARG A 124 -0.23 -0.35 19.96
N VAL A 125 -1.13 -0.04 20.89
CA VAL A 125 -2.57 -0.26 20.70
C VAL A 125 -3.07 0.89 19.83
N ASN A 126 -3.43 0.63 18.57
CA ASN A 126 -4.13 1.61 17.75
C ASN A 126 -5.61 1.59 18.18
N ASP A 127 -6.11 2.70 18.69
CA ASP A 127 -7.54 2.86 19.01
C ASP A 127 -8.38 2.78 17.73
N PHE A 128 -9.05 1.65 17.51
CA PHE A 128 -9.91 1.44 16.34
C PHE A 128 -11.19 2.28 16.37
N LEU A 129 -11.57 2.82 17.54
CA LEU A 129 -12.75 3.69 17.70
C LEU A 129 -12.49 5.13 17.23
N ASN A 130 -11.22 5.57 17.24
CA ASN A 130 -10.77 6.85 16.73
C ASN A 130 -9.35 6.68 16.19
N PRO A 131 -9.18 6.13 14.96
CA PRO A 131 -7.84 5.95 14.43
C PRO A 131 -7.11 7.30 14.42
N PRO A 132 -5.85 7.35 14.87
CA PRO A 132 -5.09 8.58 14.93
C PRO A 132 -5.02 9.18 13.53
N LEU A 133 -5.65 10.33 13.35
CA LEU A 133 -5.55 11.11 12.13
C LEU A 133 -4.16 11.74 12.05
N ASP A 134 -3.66 11.88 10.84
CA ASP A 134 -2.40 12.55 10.61
C ASP A 134 -2.64 14.07 10.66
N PRO A 135 -2.13 14.79 11.67
CA PRO A 135 -2.43 16.21 11.85
C PRO A 135 -1.84 17.09 10.73
N ARG A 136 -1.04 16.52 9.82
CA ARG A 136 -0.54 17.21 8.62
C ARG A 136 -1.61 17.38 7.54
N PHE A 137 -2.74 16.69 7.67
CA PHE A 137 -3.82 16.71 6.69
C PHE A 137 -5.13 17.23 7.29
N GLU A 138 -5.93 17.85 6.44
CA GLU A 138 -7.35 18.09 6.71
C GLU A 138 -8.16 16.85 6.31
N HIS A 139 -9.09 16.44 7.17
CA HIS A 139 -9.85 15.19 7.05
C HIS A 139 -11.37 15.44 6.95
N PRO A 140 -11.84 15.97 5.81
CA PRO A 140 -13.22 16.39 5.63
C PRO A 140 -14.19 15.20 5.67
N ARG A 141 -15.38 15.45 6.22
CA ARG A 141 -16.49 14.48 6.34
C ARG A 141 -17.65 14.78 5.42
N THR A 142 -17.73 16.02 4.91
CA THR A 142 -18.85 16.48 4.10
C THR A 142 -18.35 17.30 2.90
N GLU A 143 -19.20 17.41 1.87
CA GLU A 143 -18.89 18.27 0.72
C GLU A 143 -18.79 19.76 1.14
N GLY A 144 -19.58 20.18 2.12
CA GLY A 144 -19.51 21.53 2.68
C GLY A 144 -18.14 21.84 3.28
N GLU A 145 -17.51 20.88 3.96
CA GLU A 145 -16.15 21.02 4.48
C GLU A 145 -15.12 21.12 3.34
N LEU A 146 -15.27 20.37 2.24
CA LEU A 146 -14.43 20.51 1.05
C LEU A 146 -14.51 21.91 0.45
N ILE A 147 -15.74 22.42 0.27
CA ILE A 147 -15.99 23.77 -0.25
C ILE A 147 -15.36 24.82 0.67
N LEU A 148 -15.52 24.67 2.00
CA LEU A 148 -14.94 25.57 2.98
C LEU A 148 -13.41 25.59 2.89
N LEU A 149 -12.78 24.41 2.77
CA LEU A 149 -11.32 24.30 2.64
C LEU A 149 -10.80 25.02 1.40
N VAL A 150 -11.47 24.88 0.25
CA VAL A 150 -11.06 25.59 -0.97
C VAL A 150 -11.27 27.09 -0.85
N LYS A 151 -12.41 27.53 -0.30
CA LYS A 151 -12.66 28.98 -0.06
C LYS A 151 -11.65 29.57 0.92
N LYS A 152 -11.29 28.82 1.97
CA LYS A 152 -10.25 29.19 2.93
C LYS A 152 -8.90 29.31 2.23
N ALA A 153 -8.52 28.32 1.43
CA ALA A 153 -7.27 28.33 0.67
C ALA A 153 -7.18 29.54 -0.26
N ARG A 154 -8.25 29.80 -1.00
CA ARG A 154 -8.39 30.96 -1.88
C ARG A 154 -8.25 32.29 -1.14
N ALA A 155 -8.91 32.44 0.01
CA ALA A 155 -8.86 33.66 0.81
C ALA A 155 -7.46 33.94 1.39
N TYR A 156 -6.69 32.89 1.70
CA TYR A 156 -5.31 33.02 2.18
C TYR A 156 -4.25 32.97 1.08
N GLY A 157 -4.64 32.66 -0.17
CA GLY A 157 -3.72 32.48 -1.28
C GLY A 157 -2.78 31.28 -1.10
N VAL A 158 -3.24 30.17 -0.53
CA VAL A 158 -2.43 28.98 -0.24
C VAL A 158 -2.78 27.80 -1.12
N GLN A 159 -1.78 26.96 -1.42
CA GLN A 159 -1.97 25.76 -2.23
C GLN A 159 -2.82 24.70 -1.51
N VAL A 160 -3.54 23.92 -2.31
CA VAL A 160 -4.32 22.76 -1.89
C VAL A 160 -3.92 21.54 -2.72
N ARG A 161 -3.63 20.42 -2.08
CA ARG A 161 -3.52 19.12 -2.77
C ARG A 161 -4.30 18.05 -2.03
N VAL A 162 -4.79 17.07 -2.79
CA VAL A 162 -5.58 15.95 -2.28
C VAL A 162 -4.76 14.68 -2.36
N ARG A 163 -4.58 14.03 -1.22
CA ARG A 163 -3.87 12.76 -1.10
C ARG A 163 -4.86 11.62 -0.93
N GLY A 164 -4.86 10.70 -1.90
CA GLY A 164 -5.52 9.38 -1.78
C GLY A 164 -4.64 8.40 -1.01
N SER A 165 -4.44 7.21 -1.57
CA SER A 165 -3.63 6.15 -0.94
C SER A 165 -2.10 6.38 -0.98
N ALA A 166 -1.62 7.47 -1.59
CA ALA A 166 -0.20 7.75 -1.88
C ALA A 166 0.53 6.65 -2.67
N HIS A 167 -0.13 6.13 -3.72
CA HIS A 167 0.49 5.23 -4.72
C HIS A 167 1.10 5.99 -5.92
N CYS A 168 1.17 7.32 -5.83
CA CYS A 168 1.77 8.21 -6.83
C CYS A 168 3.07 8.82 -6.30
N VAL A 169 3.87 9.41 -7.19
CA VAL A 169 5.04 10.20 -6.80
C VAL A 169 4.65 11.34 -5.85
N ASP A 170 5.42 11.54 -4.79
CA ASP A 170 5.11 12.46 -3.70
C ASP A 170 5.00 13.91 -4.21
N GLU A 171 5.90 14.30 -5.11
CA GLU A 171 5.96 15.62 -5.74
C GLU A 171 4.68 15.96 -6.54
N GLY A 172 3.98 14.93 -7.02
CA GLY A 172 2.73 15.07 -7.77
C GLY A 172 1.48 15.20 -6.89
N ILE A 173 1.54 14.84 -5.60
CA ILE A 173 0.36 14.75 -4.72
C ILE A 173 0.41 15.63 -3.47
N TYR A 174 1.57 16.18 -3.12
CA TYR A 174 1.70 17.13 -2.02
C TYR A 174 1.90 18.56 -2.52
N THR A 175 1.51 19.51 -1.67
CA THR A 175 1.81 20.94 -1.85
C THR A 175 3.31 21.21 -1.69
N ASP A 176 3.79 22.35 -2.19
CA ASP A 176 5.20 22.71 -2.06
C ASP A 176 5.56 23.03 -0.58
N ASP A 177 6.73 22.60 -0.12
CA ASP A 177 7.17 22.77 1.28
C ASP A 177 7.55 24.22 1.66
N SER A 178 7.54 25.15 0.69
CA SER A 178 8.06 26.51 0.86
C SER A 178 7.13 27.51 1.57
N GLY A 179 5.94 27.09 2.03
CA GLY A 179 5.00 27.99 2.71
C GLY A 179 3.74 27.33 3.28
N PRO A 180 2.85 28.14 3.91
CA PRO A 180 1.51 27.71 4.31
C PRO A 180 0.76 27.02 3.18
N HIS A 181 0.17 25.86 3.48
CA HIS A 181 -0.50 25.02 2.50
C HIS A 181 -1.58 24.17 3.18
N ILE A 182 -2.43 23.55 2.37
CA ILE A 182 -3.49 22.64 2.83
C ILE A 182 -3.36 21.32 2.07
N ASN A 183 -2.92 20.26 2.77
CA ASN A 183 -3.03 18.90 2.26
C ASN A 183 -4.33 18.28 2.78
N VAL A 184 -5.12 17.69 1.89
CA VAL A 184 -6.43 17.10 2.21
C VAL A 184 -6.38 15.59 2.03
N GLN A 185 -6.91 14.84 2.99
CA GLN A 185 -7.08 13.39 2.89
C GLN A 185 -8.56 13.02 3.01
N LEU A 186 -9.10 12.36 1.98
CA LEU A 186 -10.53 12.02 1.90
C LEU A 186 -10.91 10.72 2.63
N ASP A 187 -10.12 10.31 3.63
CA ASP A 187 -10.33 9.06 4.38
C ASP A 187 -11.59 9.04 5.26
N ARG A 188 -12.24 10.19 5.44
CA ARG A 188 -13.56 10.34 6.08
C ARG A 188 -14.68 10.75 5.12
N TYR A 189 -14.36 10.92 3.84
CA TYR A 189 -15.29 11.22 2.75
C TYR A 189 -15.24 10.07 1.72
N ASN A 190 -15.70 8.89 2.14
CA ASN A 190 -15.47 7.62 1.47
C ASN A 190 -16.72 6.71 1.35
N GLN A 191 -17.91 7.31 1.36
CA GLN A 191 -19.18 6.58 1.29
C GLN A 191 -19.63 6.29 -0.15
N ILE A 192 -20.38 5.20 -0.31
CA ILE A 192 -21.19 4.94 -1.51
C ILE A 192 -22.56 5.56 -1.26
N LEU A 193 -22.97 6.48 -2.13
CA LEU A 193 -24.12 7.36 -1.91
C LEU A 193 -25.43 6.83 -2.48
N GLY A 194 -25.38 6.16 -3.63
CA GLY A 194 -26.60 5.75 -4.34
C GLY A 194 -26.36 4.61 -5.32
N TRP A 195 -27.43 3.85 -5.57
CA TRP A 195 -27.50 2.68 -6.43
C TRP A 195 -28.74 2.85 -7.31
N GLU A 196 -28.55 3.03 -8.61
CA GLU A 196 -29.63 3.26 -9.57
C GLU A 196 -29.60 2.15 -10.62
N GLU A 197 -30.49 1.18 -10.47
CA GLU A 197 -30.63 0.09 -11.43
C GLU A 197 -31.44 0.55 -12.65
N SER A 198 -30.98 0.11 -13.82
CA SER A 198 -31.58 0.37 -15.12
C SER A 198 -31.24 -0.77 -16.07
N SER A 199 -31.55 -0.60 -17.35
CA SER A 199 -31.20 -1.54 -18.40
C SER A 199 -31.03 -0.83 -19.72
N ASP A 200 -30.19 -1.37 -20.58
CA ASP A 200 -30.04 -0.96 -21.97
C ASP A 200 -30.17 -2.16 -22.91
N THR A 201 -29.78 -1.99 -24.18
CA THR A 201 -29.82 -3.05 -25.20
C THR A 201 -28.92 -4.25 -24.88
N GLU A 202 -27.91 -4.10 -24.02
CA GLU A 202 -27.00 -5.17 -23.61
C GLU A 202 -27.42 -5.85 -22.29
N GLY A 203 -28.48 -5.35 -21.64
CA GLY A 203 -29.09 -5.96 -20.48
C GLY A 203 -29.04 -5.07 -19.23
N PRO A 204 -29.02 -5.66 -18.02
CA PRO A 204 -29.04 -4.91 -16.77
C PRO A 204 -27.82 -4.00 -16.61
N LEU A 205 -28.07 -2.84 -16.02
CA LEU A 205 -27.10 -1.81 -15.74
C LEU A 205 -27.31 -1.27 -14.33
N LEU A 206 -26.23 -0.97 -13.63
CA LEU A 206 -26.27 -0.23 -12.38
C LEU A 206 -25.45 1.04 -12.53
N ARG A 207 -26.02 2.20 -12.18
CA ARG A 207 -25.23 3.40 -11.88
C ARG A 207 -25.00 3.50 -10.38
N VAL A 208 -23.75 3.60 -9.98
CA VAL A 208 -23.34 3.76 -8.58
C VAL A 208 -22.62 5.10 -8.41
N THR A 209 -23.07 5.89 -7.45
CA THR A 209 -22.40 7.16 -7.09
C THR A 209 -21.58 6.94 -5.83
N VAL A 210 -20.28 7.26 -5.87
CA VAL A 210 -19.33 7.02 -4.79
C VAL A 210 -18.47 8.24 -4.52
N GLN A 211 -18.18 8.52 -3.25
CA GLN A 211 -17.26 9.57 -2.84
C GLN A 211 -15.81 9.20 -3.22
N ALA A 212 -15.04 10.19 -3.66
CA ALA A 212 -13.72 9.99 -4.24
C ALA A 212 -12.68 9.39 -3.27
N GLY A 213 -12.90 9.52 -1.95
CA GLY A 213 -12.07 8.91 -0.91
C GLY A 213 -12.37 7.43 -0.63
N CYS A 214 -13.43 6.88 -1.23
CA CYS A 214 -13.70 5.44 -1.20
C CYS A 214 -12.55 4.69 -1.86
N HIS A 215 -12.08 3.62 -1.23
CA HIS A 215 -11.07 2.77 -1.83
C HIS A 215 -11.75 1.79 -2.80
N LEU A 216 -11.07 1.40 -3.87
CA LEU A 216 -11.58 0.36 -4.76
C LEU A 216 -11.75 -0.94 -3.95
N GLY A 217 -10.65 -1.52 -3.50
CA GLY A 217 -10.56 -2.63 -2.55
C GLY A 217 -10.34 -2.15 -1.12
N VAL A 218 -10.12 -3.08 -0.21
CA VAL A 218 -9.71 -2.77 1.17
C VAL A 218 -8.22 -2.47 1.17
N ASP A 219 -7.81 -1.31 1.70
CA ASP A 219 -6.41 -0.96 1.88
C ASP A 219 -5.94 -1.37 3.28
N PRO A 220 -4.99 -2.32 3.40
CA PRO A 220 -4.46 -2.80 4.68
C PRO A 220 -3.65 -1.73 5.44
N ASN A 221 -3.20 -0.65 4.77
CA ASN A 221 -2.43 0.42 5.40
C ASN A 221 -3.31 1.55 5.94
N ASN A 222 -4.61 1.56 5.61
CA ASN A 222 -5.54 2.57 6.06
C ASN A 222 -6.54 1.96 7.07
N PRO A 223 -6.47 2.34 8.37
CA PRO A 223 -7.36 1.77 9.39
C PRO A 223 -8.84 2.13 9.19
N LEU A 224 -9.13 3.17 8.40
CA LEU A 224 -10.50 3.55 8.04
C LEU A 224 -11.01 2.78 6.80
N SER A 225 -10.14 2.12 6.03
CA SER A 225 -10.53 1.30 4.88
C SER A 225 -10.97 -0.09 5.32
N ASN A 226 -12.19 -0.48 4.95
CA ASN A 226 -12.80 -1.74 5.33
C ASN A 226 -13.84 -2.18 4.29
N ARG A 227 -14.45 -3.36 4.48
CA ARG A 227 -15.42 -3.89 3.52
C ARG A 227 -16.64 -3.01 3.30
N LYS A 228 -17.03 -2.17 4.27
CA LYS A 228 -18.21 -1.27 4.15
C LYS A 228 -17.96 -0.13 3.16
N ASN A 229 -16.72 0.36 3.08
CA ASN A 229 -16.32 1.48 2.22
C ASN A 229 -15.28 1.06 1.15
N SER A 230 -15.29 -0.23 0.78
CA SER A 230 -14.61 -0.75 -0.41
C SER A 230 -15.64 -0.88 -1.53
N LEU A 231 -15.45 -0.13 -2.61
CA LEU A 231 -16.34 -0.12 -3.76
C LEU A 231 -16.48 -1.52 -4.38
N LEU A 232 -15.37 -2.19 -4.66
CA LEU A 232 -15.36 -3.47 -5.34
C LEU A 232 -16.02 -4.57 -4.50
N TRP A 233 -15.81 -4.56 -3.18
CA TRP A 233 -16.44 -5.52 -2.29
C TRP A 233 -17.95 -5.33 -2.22
N GLN A 234 -18.43 -4.07 -2.15
CA GLN A 234 -19.86 -3.77 -2.14
C GLN A 234 -20.51 -4.15 -3.48
N LEU A 235 -19.89 -3.80 -4.61
CA LEU A 235 -20.38 -4.19 -5.94
C LEU A 235 -20.50 -5.71 -6.07
N ASP A 236 -19.44 -6.46 -5.74
CA ASP A 236 -19.46 -7.93 -5.83
C ASP A 236 -20.54 -8.55 -4.94
N LYS A 237 -20.70 -8.02 -3.70
CA LYS A 237 -21.74 -8.47 -2.77
C LYS A 237 -23.15 -8.26 -3.32
N TYR A 238 -23.40 -7.15 -4.01
CA TYR A 238 -24.71 -6.82 -4.58
C TYR A 238 -24.90 -7.36 -6.01
N GLY A 239 -23.97 -8.17 -6.52
CA GLY A 239 -24.13 -8.82 -7.83
C GLY A 239 -23.76 -7.95 -9.02
N TRP A 240 -22.90 -6.94 -8.81
CA TRP A 240 -22.43 -6.03 -9.85
C TRP A 240 -20.90 -6.06 -9.99
N ALA A 241 -20.40 -5.66 -11.15
CA ALA A 241 -18.96 -5.59 -11.44
C ALA A 241 -18.59 -4.42 -12.35
N LEU A 242 -17.39 -3.89 -12.14
CA LEU A 242 -16.75 -2.99 -13.10
C LEU A 242 -16.14 -3.80 -14.26
N PRO A 243 -16.00 -3.20 -15.45
CA PRO A 243 -15.53 -3.93 -16.63
C PRO A 243 -14.02 -4.24 -16.59
N ASP A 244 -13.24 -3.40 -15.91
CA ASP A 244 -11.78 -3.47 -15.85
C ASP A 244 -11.26 -2.94 -14.49
N LEU A 245 -10.08 -3.40 -14.08
CA LEU A 245 -9.42 -3.04 -12.81
C LEU A 245 -7.90 -3.03 -12.95
N GLY A 246 -7.25 -2.05 -12.32
CA GLY A 246 -5.79 -2.04 -12.19
C GLY A 246 -5.26 -3.16 -11.29
N GLY A 247 -3.94 -3.40 -11.35
CA GLY A 247 -3.28 -4.46 -10.57
C GLY A 247 -3.36 -4.28 -9.05
N ILE A 248 -3.58 -3.06 -8.56
CA ILE A 248 -3.68 -2.74 -7.14
C ILE A 248 -5.07 -2.18 -6.83
N SER A 249 -5.82 -2.86 -5.96
CA SER A 249 -7.15 -2.39 -5.53
C SER A 249 -7.08 -1.38 -4.39
N HIS A 250 -5.92 -1.12 -3.79
CA HIS A 250 -5.81 -0.30 -2.58
C HIS A 250 -5.94 1.20 -2.84
N GLN A 251 -6.06 1.62 -4.11
CA GLN A 251 -6.19 3.01 -4.50
C GLN A 251 -7.58 3.57 -4.18
N THR A 252 -7.65 4.88 -3.88
CA THR A 252 -8.93 5.60 -3.82
C THR A 252 -9.51 5.80 -5.21
N VAL A 253 -10.83 5.80 -5.33
CA VAL A 253 -11.56 6.00 -6.60
C VAL A 253 -11.10 7.28 -7.30
N GLY A 254 -11.01 8.40 -6.57
CA GLY A 254 -10.56 9.67 -7.13
C GLY A 254 -9.12 9.64 -7.62
N GLY A 255 -8.22 9.00 -6.86
CA GLY A 255 -6.80 8.90 -7.24
C GLY A 255 -6.56 7.98 -8.44
N PHE A 256 -7.30 6.86 -8.50
CA PHE A 256 -7.24 5.91 -9.60
C PHE A 256 -7.64 6.56 -10.94
N ILE A 257 -8.76 7.28 -10.94
CA ILE A 257 -9.26 7.96 -12.14
C ILE A 257 -8.33 9.12 -12.54
N SER A 258 -7.95 9.98 -11.58
CA SER A 258 -7.17 11.20 -11.86
C SER A 258 -5.83 10.99 -12.57
N THR A 259 -5.30 9.77 -12.57
CA THR A 259 -4.00 9.44 -13.17
C THR A 259 -4.10 8.58 -14.43
N GLY A 260 -5.32 8.22 -14.84
CA GLY A 260 -5.54 7.36 -16.01
C GLY A 260 -5.17 5.89 -15.77
N SER A 261 -5.21 5.42 -14.52
CA SER A 261 -4.93 4.02 -14.19
C SER A 261 -5.98 3.08 -14.78
N MET A 262 -5.52 1.91 -15.23
CA MET A 262 -6.35 0.89 -15.91
C MET A 262 -5.78 -0.52 -15.70
N GLY A 263 -6.55 -1.54 -16.06
CA GLY A 263 -6.09 -2.93 -16.10
C GLY A 263 -5.43 -3.33 -17.41
N GLY A 264 -5.14 -4.62 -17.54
CA GLY A 264 -4.49 -5.22 -18.71
C GLY A 264 -5.52 -5.82 -19.65
N THR A 265 -6.11 -5.03 -20.55
CA THR A 265 -7.15 -5.51 -21.50
C THR A 265 -7.28 -4.60 -22.71
N LEU A 266 -7.65 -5.18 -23.86
CA LEU A 266 -8.11 -4.47 -25.07
C LEU A 266 -9.60 -4.68 -25.35
N LYS A 267 -10.34 -5.36 -24.47
CA LYS A 267 -11.76 -5.66 -24.67
C LYS A 267 -12.70 -4.86 -23.77
N HIS A 268 -12.16 -4.23 -22.73
CA HIS A 268 -12.95 -3.59 -21.69
C HIS A 268 -12.41 -2.21 -21.38
N ASN A 269 -13.28 -1.21 -21.41
CA ASN A 269 -12.91 0.18 -21.21
C ASN A 269 -13.48 0.70 -19.88
N LEU A 270 -12.61 0.96 -18.90
CA LEU A 270 -13.04 1.58 -17.65
C LEU A 270 -13.54 3.02 -17.86
N GLY A 271 -12.98 3.75 -18.83
CA GLY A 271 -13.32 5.15 -19.04
C GLY A 271 -14.76 5.37 -19.55
N GLU A 272 -15.34 4.36 -20.21
CA GLU A 272 -16.75 4.33 -20.60
C GLU A 272 -17.68 4.09 -19.41
N ALA A 273 -17.21 3.35 -18.40
CA ALA A 273 -17.96 3.14 -17.17
C ALA A 273 -18.12 4.44 -16.36
N ILE A 274 -17.23 5.42 -16.51
CA ILE A 274 -17.34 6.72 -15.82
C ILE A 274 -18.41 7.56 -16.51
N MET A 275 -19.52 7.83 -15.81
CA MET A 275 -20.67 8.58 -16.34
C MET A 275 -20.83 9.98 -15.77
N GLY A 276 -20.18 10.26 -14.64
CA GLY A 276 -20.27 11.57 -14.01
C GLY A 276 -19.14 11.79 -13.03
N ILE A 277 -18.66 13.02 -12.97
CA ILE A 277 -17.64 13.46 -12.03
C ILE A 277 -18.12 14.77 -11.42
N ARG A 278 -18.23 14.81 -10.09
CA ARG A 278 -18.51 16.04 -9.36
C ARG A 278 -17.22 16.62 -8.82
N ILE A 279 -16.93 17.88 -9.11
CA ILE A 279 -15.68 18.56 -8.71
C ILE A 279 -15.99 19.82 -7.90
N ILE A 280 -15.23 20.04 -6.84
CA ILE A 280 -15.13 21.35 -6.17
C ILE A 280 -13.96 22.11 -6.80
N ASP A 281 -14.28 23.10 -7.63
CA ASP A 281 -13.30 23.88 -8.39
C ASP A 281 -12.51 24.86 -7.48
N GLY A 282 -11.46 25.51 -8.00
CA GLY A 282 -10.63 26.47 -7.25
C GLY A 282 -11.37 27.72 -6.77
N THR A 283 -12.58 27.97 -7.27
CA THR A 283 -13.46 29.03 -6.75
C THR A 283 -14.31 28.58 -5.56
N GLY A 284 -14.28 27.29 -5.22
CA GLY A 284 -15.11 26.66 -4.20
C GLY A 284 -16.53 26.38 -4.67
N ARG A 285 -16.77 26.28 -5.99
CA ARG A 285 -18.06 25.88 -6.56
C ARG A 285 -18.07 24.39 -6.86
N ALA A 286 -19.16 23.72 -6.51
CA ALA A 286 -19.41 22.36 -6.93
C ALA A 286 -19.94 22.33 -8.37
N ARG A 287 -19.39 21.45 -9.19
CA ARG A 287 -19.77 21.27 -10.61
C ARG A 287 -20.02 19.80 -10.88
N ASP A 288 -21.16 19.51 -11.48
CA ASP A 288 -21.47 18.19 -12.02
C ASP A 288 -21.06 18.15 -13.49
N LEU A 289 -20.14 17.24 -13.82
CA LEU A 289 -19.64 17.04 -15.17
C LEU A 289 -20.09 15.66 -15.62
N ALA A 290 -20.68 15.57 -16.81
CA ALA A 290 -21.13 14.31 -17.41
C ALA A 290 -21.03 14.42 -18.95
N PRO A 291 -20.95 13.30 -19.67
CA PRO A 291 -21.11 13.29 -21.13
C PRO A 291 -22.45 13.89 -21.55
N ASN A 292 -22.47 14.59 -22.67
CA ASN A 292 -23.65 15.06 -23.36
C ASN A 292 -23.77 14.39 -24.74
N PRO A 293 -24.36 13.18 -24.83
CA PRO A 293 -24.43 12.42 -26.07
C PRO A 293 -25.25 13.10 -27.18
N GLY A 294 -26.03 14.14 -26.85
CA GLY A 294 -26.75 14.94 -27.84
C GLY A 294 -25.87 15.96 -28.59
N ASP A 295 -24.63 16.17 -28.16
CA ASP A 295 -23.68 17.08 -28.80
C ASP A 295 -22.60 16.30 -29.57
N SER A 296 -22.56 16.47 -30.89
CA SER A 296 -21.55 15.86 -31.77
C SER A 296 -20.10 16.25 -31.45
N LYS A 297 -19.89 17.37 -30.73
CA LYS A 297 -18.57 17.87 -30.32
C LYS A 297 -18.35 17.76 -28.81
N ASP A 298 -19.14 16.94 -28.12
CA ASP A 298 -19.07 16.74 -26.68
C ASP A 298 -17.66 16.38 -26.22
N GLU A 299 -17.07 15.34 -26.82
CA GLU A 299 -15.71 14.90 -26.48
C GLU A 299 -14.62 15.93 -26.75
N GLU A 300 -14.89 16.93 -27.59
CA GLU A 300 -13.92 17.94 -27.97
C GLU A 300 -13.91 19.14 -27.01
N HIS A 301 -15.05 19.53 -26.46
CA HIS A 301 -15.18 20.76 -25.67
C HIS A 301 -15.69 20.55 -24.24
N ASN A 302 -16.26 19.39 -23.90
CA ASN A 302 -16.86 19.17 -22.59
C ASN A 302 -15.78 18.96 -21.51
N PRO A 303 -15.76 19.78 -20.44
CA PRO A 303 -14.80 19.65 -19.33
C PRO A 303 -14.82 18.30 -18.61
N PHE A 304 -15.88 17.49 -18.76
CA PHE A 304 -15.93 16.11 -18.28
C PHE A 304 -14.72 15.28 -18.78
N TYR A 305 -14.34 15.46 -20.04
CA TYR A 305 -13.24 14.70 -20.65
C TYR A 305 -11.85 15.17 -20.19
N ALA A 306 -11.74 16.42 -19.69
CA ALA A 306 -10.57 16.89 -18.95
C ALA A 306 -10.52 16.33 -17.52
N ALA A 307 -11.69 16.22 -16.88
CA ALA A 307 -11.81 15.84 -15.47
C ALA A 307 -11.41 14.39 -15.17
N GLY A 308 -11.71 13.47 -16.07
CA GLY A 308 -11.43 12.04 -15.85
C GLY A 308 -9.94 11.69 -15.78
N VAL A 309 -9.03 12.49 -16.32
CA VAL A 309 -7.59 12.38 -16.05
C VAL A 309 -7.05 13.79 -15.81
N SER A 310 -7.28 14.29 -14.59
CA SER A 310 -7.01 15.69 -14.26
C SER A 310 -5.75 15.90 -13.42
N MET A 311 -5.11 14.84 -12.95
CA MET A 311 -3.99 14.91 -11.99
C MET A 311 -4.37 15.69 -10.70
N GLY A 312 -5.67 15.86 -10.42
CA GLY A 312 -6.19 16.72 -9.35
C GLY A 312 -5.99 18.22 -9.58
N LEU A 313 -5.73 18.67 -10.81
CA LEU A 313 -5.43 20.08 -11.15
C LEU A 313 -6.68 20.92 -11.43
N LEU A 314 -7.84 20.30 -11.63
CA LEU A 314 -9.09 21.00 -11.90
C LEU A 314 -9.89 21.32 -10.63
N GLY A 315 -9.52 20.72 -9.50
CA GLY A 315 -10.27 20.80 -8.25
C GLY A 315 -10.22 19.51 -7.44
N ILE A 316 -10.97 19.48 -6.35
CA ILE A 316 -11.19 18.28 -5.55
C ILE A 316 -12.32 17.47 -6.19
N ILE A 317 -12.04 16.28 -6.70
CA ILE A 317 -13.11 15.33 -7.07
C ILE A 317 -13.85 14.95 -5.79
N SER A 318 -15.14 15.30 -5.73
CA SER A 318 -16.04 15.00 -4.62
C SER A 318 -16.62 13.59 -4.80
N THR A 319 -17.30 13.35 -5.91
CA THR A 319 -17.95 12.07 -6.22
C THR A 319 -17.74 11.67 -7.67
N VAL A 320 -17.84 10.36 -7.91
CA VAL A 320 -17.80 9.76 -9.24
C VAL A 320 -19.02 8.86 -9.39
N THR A 321 -19.67 8.93 -10.54
CA THR A 321 -20.75 8.02 -10.94
C THR A 321 -20.19 7.02 -11.94
N LEU A 322 -20.30 5.73 -11.61
CA LEU A 322 -19.82 4.61 -12.40
C LEU A 322 -20.98 3.74 -12.87
N THR A 323 -20.88 3.23 -14.08
CA THR A 323 -21.77 2.21 -14.61
C THR A 323 -21.16 0.83 -14.42
N CYS A 324 -21.95 -0.09 -13.91
CA CYS A 324 -21.58 -1.47 -13.63
C CYS A 324 -22.49 -2.42 -14.41
N ARG A 325 -21.93 -3.58 -14.77
CA ARG A 325 -22.66 -4.69 -15.39
C ARG A 325 -22.86 -5.82 -14.36
N PRO A 326 -23.72 -6.81 -14.63
CA PRO A 326 -23.87 -7.97 -13.77
C PRO A 326 -22.52 -8.60 -13.42
N ARG A 327 -22.39 -9.05 -12.17
CA ARG A 327 -21.19 -9.67 -11.62
C ARG A 327 -20.75 -10.85 -12.48
N TYR A 328 -19.44 -10.94 -12.71
CA TYR A 328 -18.81 -12.08 -13.37
C TYR A 328 -17.67 -12.67 -12.52
N ASP A 329 -17.42 -13.96 -12.70
CA ASP A 329 -16.19 -14.61 -12.25
C ASP A 329 -15.21 -14.71 -13.43
N ILE A 330 -13.94 -14.96 -13.14
CA ILE A 330 -12.90 -15.16 -14.15
C ILE A 330 -12.25 -16.52 -13.98
N GLU A 331 -11.86 -17.12 -15.11
CA GLU A 331 -10.97 -18.29 -15.16
C GLU A 331 -9.76 -17.97 -16.02
N GLY A 332 -8.63 -18.56 -15.70
CA GLY A 332 -7.40 -18.20 -16.37
C GLY A 332 -6.26 -19.16 -16.15
N THR A 333 -5.15 -18.83 -16.82
CA THR A 333 -3.90 -19.58 -16.78
C THR A 333 -2.75 -18.63 -16.50
N GLN A 334 -1.79 -19.09 -15.71
CA GLN A 334 -0.48 -18.48 -15.54
C GLN A 334 0.58 -19.47 -16.02
N VAL A 335 1.37 -19.08 -17.02
CA VAL A 335 2.39 -19.95 -17.64
C VAL A 335 3.71 -19.21 -17.70
N THR A 336 4.78 -19.84 -17.21
CA THR A 336 6.14 -19.35 -17.45
C THR A 336 6.80 -20.10 -18.60
N SER A 337 7.37 -19.34 -19.54
CA SER A 337 8.14 -19.82 -20.67
C SER A 337 9.43 -19.02 -20.85
N SER A 338 10.28 -19.40 -21.82
CA SER A 338 11.43 -18.59 -22.21
C SER A 338 10.96 -17.36 -22.98
N ALA A 339 11.50 -16.18 -22.69
CA ALA A 339 11.11 -14.97 -23.42
C ALA A 339 11.47 -15.06 -24.92
N SER A 340 12.54 -15.78 -25.26
CA SER A 340 12.92 -16.08 -26.65
C SER A 340 11.89 -16.90 -27.44
N GLN A 341 10.96 -17.58 -26.76
CA GLN A 341 9.85 -18.30 -27.41
C GLN A 341 8.63 -17.39 -27.62
N LEU A 342 8.46 -16.35 -26.79
CA LEU A 342 7.27 -15.49 -26.84
C LEU A 342 7.50 -14.22 -27.67
N PHE A 343 8.74 -13.72 -27.74
CA PHE A 343 9.05 -12.41 -28.34
C PHE A 343 9.77 -12.50 -29.70
N LYS A 344 9.88 -13.68 -30.30
CA LYS A 344 10.45 -13.80 -31.66
C LYS A 344 9.45 -13.33 -32.72
N PRO A 345 9.83 -12.41 -33.62
CA PRO A 345 8.99 -11.97 -34.73
C PRO A 345 8.56 -13.15 -35.61
N GLY A 346 7.26 -13.26 -35.90
CA GLY A 346 6.69 -14.31 -36.76
C GLY A 346 6.50 -15.69 -36.10
N GLN A 347 6.79 -15.85 -34.80
CA GLN A 347 6.53 -17.07 -34.03
C GLN A 347 6.17 -16.76 -32.56
N ALA A 348 5.41 -15.71 -32.28
CA ALA A 348 5.07 -15.40 -30.89
C ALA A 348 4.03 -16.42 -30.34
N GLY A 349 4.35 -17.01 -29.19
CA GLY A 349 3.55 -18.04 -28.53
C GLY A 349 3.65 -19.44 -29.14
N SER A 350 3.25 -20.46 -28.38
CA SER A 350 3.14 -21.85 -28.84
C SER A 350 2.16 -22.05 -30.02
N SER A 351 1.52 -20.98 -30.49
CA SER A 351 0.58 -20.87 -31.61
C SER A 351 1.11 -20.12 -32.84
N GLY A 352 2.26 -19.42 -32.77
CA GLY A 352 2.86 -18.70 -33.91
C GLY A 352 2.26 -17.31 -34.24
N LYS A 353 1.58 -16.66 -33.29
CA LYS A 353 0.86 -15.37 -33.43
C LYS A 353 1.62 -14.19 -32.82
N GLY A 354 1.63 -13.01 -33.45
CA GLY A 354 2.29 -11.81 -32.90
C GLY A 354 1.79 -11.40 -31.50
N LEU A 355 2.58 -10.64 -30.71
CA LEU A 355 2.15 -10.20 -29.37
C LEU A 355 0.87 -9.35 -29.40
N GLN A 356 0.70 -8.56 -30.46
CA GLN A 356 -0.52 -7.78 -30.66
C GLN A 356 -1.76 -8.67 -30.82
N GLU A 357 -1.66 -9.77 -31.57
CA GLU A 357 -2.75 -10.73 -31.74
C GLU A 357 -3.08 -11.43 -30.42
N LEU A 358 -2.06 -11.78 -29.64
CA LEU A 358 -2.24 -12.37 -28.32
C LEU A 358 -3.02 -11.44 -27.36
N PHE A 359 -2.70 -10.14 -27.36
CA PHE A 359 -3.42 -9.15 -26.56
C PHE A 359 -4.86 -8.90 -27.04
N ASN A 360 -5.14 -9.07 -28.33
CA ASN A 360 -6.50 -9.00 -28.86
C ASN A 360 -7.35 -10.23 -28.49
N GLU A 361 -6.72 -11.40 -28.38
CA GLU A 361 -7.41 -12.65 -28.06
C GLU A 361 -7.76 -12.76 -26.58
N ASP A 362 -6.81 -12.46 -25.70
CA ASP A 362 -6.99 -12.53 -24.25
C ASP A 362 -8.00 -11.47 -23.77
N HIS A 363 -8.97 -11.85 -22.91
CA HIS A 363 -9.87 -10.86 -22.29
C HIS A 363 -9.13 -9.95 -21.32
N TYR A 364 -8.33 -10.56 -20.43
CA TYR A 364 -7.44 -9.87 -19.51
C TYR A 364 -6.07 -10.54 -19.58
N THR A 365 -5.01 -9.75 -19.58
CA THR A 365 -3.65 -10.28 -19.74
C THR A 365 -2.59 -9.40 -19.08
N ARG A 366 -1.55 -10.06 -18.58
CA ARG A 366 -0.34 -9.44 -18.04
C ARG A 366 0.84 -10.34 -18.37
N MET A 367 1.95 -9.72 -18.73
CA MET A 367 3.23 -10.41 -18.79
C MET A 367 4.20 -9.84 -17.76
N LEU A 368 4.97 -10.73 -17.14
CA LEU A 368 6.13 -10.38 -16.32
C LEU A 368 7.36 -10.91 -17.01
N TRP A 369 8.23 -10.02 -17.44
CA TRP A 369 9.40 -10.35 -18.23
C TRP A 369 10.68 -10.12 -17.43
N TRP A 370 11.51 -11.15 -17.33
CA TRP A 370 12.85 -11.08 -16.76
C TRP A 370 13.87 -11.08 -17.92
N PRO A 371 14.29 -9.90 -18.40
CA PRO A 371 15.16 -9.77 -19.57
C PRO A 371 16.62 -10.18 -19.30
N GLN A 372 16.95 -10.46 -18.04
CA GLN A 372 18.34 -10.57 -17.61
C GLN A 372 19.04 -11.77 -18.23
N GLN A 373 20.30 -11.56 -18.62
CA GLN A 373 21.11 -12.59 -19.27
C GLN A 373 21.22 -13.83 -18.36
N GLY A 374 20.84 -14.99 -18.90
CA GLY A 374 20.81 -16.26 -18.17
C GLY A 374 19.55 -16.48 -17.33
N VAL A 375 18.61 -15.53 -17.26
CA VAL A 375 17.24 -15.76 -16.78
C VAL A 375 16.32 -15.92 -17.98
N ASN A 376 16.14 -14.88 -18.80
CA ASN A 376 15.36 -14.86 -20.03
C ASN A 376 14.00 -15.60 -19.94
N LYS A 377 13.18 -15.21 -18.95
CA LYS A 377 11.86 -15.80 -18.66
C LYS A 377 10.75 -14.80 -18.87
N VAL A 378 9.60 -15.29 -19.25
CA VAL A 378 8.35 -14.53 -19.23
C VAL A 378 7.25 -15.35 -18.58
N GLU A 379 6.54 -14.75 -17.63
CA GLU A 379 5.30 -15.28 -17.08
C GLU A 379 4.13 -14.57 -17.75
N HIS A 380 3.29 -15.32 -18.44
CA HIS A 380 2.06 -14.85 -19.05
C HIS A 380 0.89 -15.26 -18.18
N TRP A 381 0.20 -14.27 -17.61
CA TRP A 381 -1.06 -14.42 -16.93
C TRP A 381 -2.18 -13.98 -17.87
N LYS A 382 -3.21 -14.80 -18.03
CA LYS A 382 -4.41 -14.45 -18.78
C LYS A 382 -5.67 -14.96 -18.12
N ALA A 383 -6.78 -14.25 -18.32
CA ALA A 383 -8.08 -14.66 -17.82
C ALA A 383 -9.22 -14.28 -18.77
N ASN A 384 -10.29 -15.07 -18.73
CA ASN A 384 -11.56 -14.86 -19.43
C ASN A 384 -12.71 -14.74 -18.44
N ARG A 385 -13.74 -13.98 -18.80
CA ARG A 385 -14.99 -13.93 -18.03
C ARG A 385 -15.76 -15.24 -18.21
N ILE A 386 -16.36 -15.73 -17.14
CA ILE A 386 -17.19 -16.94 -17.14
C ILE A 386 -18.65 -16.55 -17.22
N SER A 387 -19.42 -17.18 -18.10
CA SER A 387 -20.86 -16.90 -18.23
C SER A 387 -21.66 -17.37 -17.02
N GLU A 388 -22.84 -16.78 -16.77
CA GLU A 388 -23.71 -17.18 -15.66
C GLU A 388 -24.10 -18.68 -15.65
N PRO A 389 -24.48 -19.30 -16.78
CA PRO A 389 -24.79 -20.74 -16.83
C PRO A 389 -23.60 -21.61 -16.42
N GLU A 390 -22.41 -21.29 -16.90
CA GLU A 390 -21.17 -21.98 -16.56
C GLU A 390 -20.84 -21.83 -15.07
N GLN A 391 -21.00 -20.61 -14.52
CA GLN A 391 -20.84 -20.37 -13.08
C GLN A 391 -21.79 -21.23 -12.23
N ARG A 392 -23.07 -21.37 -12.63
CA ARG A 392 -24.07 -22.18 -11.91
C ARG A 392 -23.77 -23.67 -11.98
N LEU A 393 -23.44 -24.18 -13.17
CA LEU A 393 -23.04 -25.56 -13.40
C LEU A 393 -21.83 -25.91 -12.52
N PHE A 394 -20.85 -25.01 -12.49
CA PHE A 394 -19.62 -25.19 -11.74
C PHE A 394 -19.86 -25.17 -10.23
N LYS A 395 -20.62 -24.20 -9.70
CA LYS A 395 -20.98 -24.15 -8.26
C LYS A 395 -21.66 -25.43 -7.80
N ARG A 396 -22.42 -26.10 -8.67
CA ARG A 396 -23.02 -27.40 -8.41
C ARG A 396 -21.97 -28.51 -8.38
N MET A 397 -21.04 -28.56 -9.33
CA MET A 397 -19.95 -29.54 -9.38
C MET A 397 -18.97 -29.43 -8.21
N ALA A 398 -18.56 -28.21 -7.83
CA ALA A 398 -17.62 -27.97 -6.73
C ALA A 398 -18.16 -28.37 -5.35
N ARG A 399 -19.48 -28.36 -5.16
CA ARG A 399 -20.14 -28.89 -3.95
C ARG A 399 -20.11 -30.42 -3.89
N SER A 400 -20.11 -31.08 -5.05
CA SER A 400 -20.25 -32.53 -5.16
C SER A 400 -18.92 -33.29 -5.15
N CYS A 401 -17.77 -32.67 -5.46
CA CYS A 401 -16.50 -33.39 -5.49
C CYS A 401 -15.28 -32.48 -5.21
N SER A 402 -14.41 -32.92 -4.29
CA SER A 402 -13.21 -32.19 -3.88
C SER A 402 -12.20 -31.98 -5.01
N LYS A 403 -12.19 -32.86 -6.02
CA LYS A 403 -11.35 -32.76 -7.22
C LYS A 403 -11.71 -31.55 -8.12
N TRP A 404 -12.93 -31.03 -7.98
CA TRP A 404 -13.46 -29.85 -8.68
C TRP A 404 -13.50 -28.61 -7.78
N ARG A 405 -12.86 -28.64 -6.59
CA ARG A 405 -12.64 -27.41 -5.82
C ARG A 405 -11.72 -26.51 -6.63
N THR A 406 -12.22 -25.34 -7.02
CA THR A 406 -11.45 -24.26 -7.67
C THR A 406 -10.16 -24.02 -6.92
N ARG A 407 -9.03 -24.08 -7.63
CA ARG A 407 -7.83 -23.40 -7.17
C ARG A 407 -8.08 -21.91 -7.37
N ARG A 408 -8.29 -21.20 -6.26
CA ARG A 408 -8.27 -19.73 -6.29
C ARG A 408 -6.96 -19.28 -6.90
N PHE A 409 -6.95 -18.07 -7.47
CA PHE A 409 -5.71 -17.54 -7.97
C PHE A 409 -4.69 -17.44 -6.84
N GLU A 410 -3.65 -18.28 -6.91
CA GLU A 410 -2.54 -18.26 -5.97
C GLU A 410 -1.66 -17.05 -6.30
N ARG A 411 -2.04 -15.91 -5.73
CA ARG A 411 -1.24 -14.70 -5.71
C ARG A 411 0.17 -15.01 -5.12
N ARG A 412 1.22 -14.36 -5.63
CA ARG A 412 2.63 -14.81 -5.66
C ARG A 412 3.19 -15.46 -4.37
N PRO A 413 4.07 -16.49 -4.48
CA PRO A 413 4.54 -17.30 -3.37
C PRO A 413 5.30 -16.56 -2.26
N PHE A 414 6.04 -15.49 -2.58
CA PHE A 414 6.82 -14.73 -1.58
C PHE A 414 5.95 -14.14 -0.47
N VAL A 415 4.68 -13.81 -0.78
CA VAL A 415 3.71 -13.22 0.15
C VAL A 415 2.68 -14.25 0.63
N SER A 416 2.56 -15.39 -0.04
CA SER A 416 1.75 -16.52 0.44
C SER A 416 2.53 -17.49 1.34
N THR A 417 3.84 -17.26 1.57
CA THR A 417 4.65 -17.97 2.57
C THR A 417 4.03 -17.78 3.97
N PRO A 418 4.01 -18.80 4.85
CA PRO A 418 3.54 -18.61 6.22
C PRO A 418 4.22 -17.41 6.91
N LEU A 419 3.45 -16.61 7.66
CA LEU A 419 3.92 -15.39 8.33
C LEU A 419 5.23 -15.58 9.09
N LEU A 420 5.44 -16.74 9.72
CA LEU A 420 6.67 -17.08 10.43
C LEU A 420 7.89 -17.16 9.49
N LEU A 421 7.75 -17.78 8.32
CA LEU A 421 8.79 -17.87 7.29
C LEU A 421 9.03 -16.51 6.62
N GLN A 422 7.97 -15.71 6.46
CA GLN A 422 8.13 -14.32 6.06
C GLN A 422 8.99 -13.58 7.08
N TRP A 423 8.72 -13.73 8.38
CA TRP A 423 9.44 -13.05 9.44
C TRP A 423 10.88 -13.51 9.65
N LEU A 424 11.15 -14.81 9.50
CA LEU A 424 12.47 -15.40 9.75
C LEU A 424 13.41 -15.35 8.53
N ILE A 425 12.87 -15.39 7.31
CA ILE A 425 13.67 -15.55 6.09
C ILE A 425 13.42 -14.41 5.12
N VAL A 426 12.17 -14.19 4.71
CA VAL A 426 11.84 -13.24 3.63
C VAL A 426 12.06 -11.78 4.07
N HIS A 427 11.60 -11.39 5.25
CA HIS A 427 11.72 -10.03 5.78
C HIS A 427 13.16 -9.67 6.10
N PRO A 428 13.98 -10.51 6.76
CA PRO A 428 15.39 -10.23 6.96
C PRO A 428 16.16 -10.17 5.64
N PHE A 429 15.86 -11.06 4.68
CA PHE A 429 16.47 -11.04 3.35
C PHE A 429 16.11 -9.78 2.55
N LEU A 430 14.83 -9.44 2.42
CA LEU A 430 14.37 -8.23 1.75
C LEU A 430 14.85 -6.96 2.48
N SER A 431 14.88 -6.97 3.81
CA SER A 431 15.44 -5.86 4.60
C SER A 431 16.95 -5.73 4.45
N PHE A 432 17.67 -6.85 4.30
CA PHE A 432 19.10 -6.85 3.99
C PHE A 432 19.32 -6.27 2.59
N LEU A 433 18.55 -6.70 1.58
CA LEU A 433 18.59 -6.10 0.24
C LEU A 433 18.24 -4.60 0.26
N ALA A 434 17.30 -4.17 1.10
CA ALA A 434 16.89 -2.77 1.23
C ALA A 434 17.85 -1.88 2.04
N LYS A 435 18.67 -2.45 2.92
CA LYS A 435 19.61 -1.71 3.79
C LYS A 435 21.06 -1.73 3.28
N SER A 436 21.43 -2.74 2.52
CA SER A 436 22.78 -2.90 1.97
C SER A 436 22.92 -2.09 0.68
N ASP A 437 24.12 -1.58 0.39
CA ASP A 437 24.45 -1.15 -0.98
C ASP A 437 24.21 -2.35 -1.94
N PRO A 438 23.77 -2.09 -3.18
CA PRO A 438 23.23 -3.12 -4.07
C PRO A 438 24.20 -4.27 -4.34
N LEU A 439 23.64 -5.48 -4.54
CA LEU A 439 24.40 -6.59 -5.10
C LEU A 439 24.88 -6.20 -6.51
N PRO A 440 26.20 -6.24 -6.81
CA PRO A 440 26.68 -5.93 -8.14
C PRO A 440 26.10 -6.93 -9.15
N PHE A 441 25.59 -6.47 -10.29
CA PHE A 441 25.09 -7.37 -11.35
C PHE A 441 26.25 -8.01 -12.11
N ASN A 442 26.94 -8.93 -11.42
CA ASN A 442 28.04 -9.74 -11.91
C ASN A 442 27.57 -11.20 -12.09
N GLN A 443 28.48 -12.09 -12.46
CA GLN A 443 28.16 -13.51 -12.64
C GLN A 443 27.52 -14.14 -11.40
N ASP A 444 28.04 -13.85 -10.20
CA ASP A 444 27.56 -14.42 -8.95
C ASP A 444 26.12 -14.00 -8.62
N THR A 445 25.80 -12.72 -8.79
CA THR A 445 24.43 -12.21 -8.59
C THR A 445 23.47 -12.77 -9.65
N ARG A 446 23.91 -12.92 -10.91
CA ARG A 446 23.09 -13.57 -11.96
C ARG A 446 22.78 -15.02 -11.62
N ASP A 447 23.76 -15.76 -11.13
CA ASP A 447 23.59 -17.16 -10.76
C ASP A 447 22.71 -17.29 -9.50
N LEU A 448 22.85 -16.40 -8.51
CA LEU A 448 21.96 -16.31 -7.36
C LEU A 448 20.51 -16.03 -7.78
N VAL A 449 20.28 -15.01 -8.60
CA VAL A 449 18.95 -14.64 -9.09
C VAL A 449 18.33 -15.78 -9.90
N ARG A 450 19.09 -16.41 -10.79
CA ARG A 450 18.64 -17.58 -11.55
C ARG A 450 18.23 -18.72 -10.63
N ASN A 451 19.04 -19.03 -9.61
CA ASN A 451 18.76 -20.10 -8.66
C ASN A 451 17.51 -19.80 -7.80
N VAL A 452 17.38 -18.57 -7.30
CA VAL A 452 16.21 -18.15 -6.52
C VAL A 452 14.95 -18.16 -7.38
N LEU A 453 14.97 -17.52 -8.57
CA LEU A 453 13.83 -17.52 -9.48
C LEU A 453 13.48 -18.93 -9.95
N GLY A 454 14.46 -19.83 -10.16
CA GLY A 454 14.22 -21.23 -10.51
C GLY A 454 13.40 -22.02 -9.49
N ILE A 455 13.42 -21.63 -8.20
CA ILE A 455 12.60 -22.23 -7.14
C ILE A 455 11.13 -21.86 -7.31
N PHE A 456 10.85 -20.60 -7.67
CA PHE A 456 9.50 -20.03 -7.65
C PHE A 456 8.84 -19.97 -9.05
N VAL A 457 9.64 -19.85 -10.10
CA VAL A 457 9.24 -19.62 -11.49
C VAL A 457 9.64 -20.86 -12.32
N LYS A 458 8.78 -21.88 -12.24
CA LYS A 458 8.97 -23.17 -12.93
C LYS A 458 8.51 -23.06 -14.38
N GLU A 459 9.23 -23.71 -15.30
CA GLU A 459 8.93 -23.67 -16.73
C GLU A 459 8.01 -24.83 -17.19
N GLY A 460 7.32 -24.62 -18.31
CA GLY A 460 6.54 -25.63 -19.01
C GLY A 460 5.34 -26.16 -18.20
N LYS A 461 4.92 -27.40 -18.47
CA LYS A 461 3.74 -28.04 -17.82
C LYS A 461 3.82 -28.10 -16.28
N LYS A 462 5.01 -27.95 -15.68
CA LYS A 462 5.20 -27.91 -14.22
C LYS A 462 4.98 -26.52 -13.62
N GLY A 463 5.01 -25.46 -14.44
CA GLY A 463 4.76 -24.07 -14.07
C GLY A 463 3.36 -23.56 -14.42
N GLU A 464 2.64 -24.27 -15.30
CA GLU A 464 1.28 -23.93 -15.67
C GLU A 464 0.33 -24.06 -14.48
N LYS A 465 -0.30 -22.95 -14.12
CA LYS A 465 -1.33 -22.88 -13.09
C LYS A 465 -2.63 -22.40 -13.69
N THR A 466 -3.67 -23.23 -13.62
CA THR A 466 -5.04 -22.81 -13.88
C THR A 466 -5.67 -22.25 -12.62
N PHE A 467 -6.47 -21.20 -12.73
CA PHE A 467 -7.19 -20.63 -11.61
C PHE A 467 -8.61 -20.21 -11.99
N GLN A 468 -9.43 -20.07 -10.96
CA GLN A 468 -10.74 -19.44 -11.06
C GLN A 468 -10.95 -18.56 -9.84
N ASP A 469 -11.38 -17.32 -10.04
CA ASP A 469 -11.59 -16.35 -8.95
C ASP A 469 -12.70 -15.34 -9.29
N SER A 470 -13.14 -14.60 -8.30
CA SER A 470 -14.04 -13.46 -8.50
C SER A 470 -13.30 -12.29 -9.12
N TRP A 471 -13.95 -11.54 -10.03
CA TRP A 471 -13.37 -10.39 -10.73
C TRP A 471 -12.61 -9.41 -9.81
N HIS A 472 -13.22 -9.03 -8.67
CA HIS A 472 -12.64 -8.07 -7.71
C HIS A 472 -11.41 -8.57 -6.96
N ARG A 473 -11.08 -9.87 -7.07
CA ARG A 473 -9.89 -10.48 -6.46
C ARG A 473 -8.91 -11.00 -7.50
N GLY A 474 -9.41 -11.52 -8.61
CA GLY A 474 -8.58 -12.09 -9.65
C GLY A 474 -7.91 -11.04 -10.52
N LEU A 475 -8.59 -9.92 -10.81
CA LEU A 475 -8.04 -8.85 -11.66
C LEU A 475 -6.97 -8.01 -10.95
N PRO A 476 -7.12 -7.63 -9.66
CA PRO A 476 -6.05 -6.95 -8.92
C PRO A 476 -4.95 -7.94 -8.52
N MET A 477 -3.99 -8.14 -9.42
CA MET A 477 -2.94 -9.17 -9.30
C MET A 477 -1.85 -8.83 -8.27
N ASP A 478 -1.72 -7.56 -7.86
CA ASP A 478 -0.60 -7.04 -7.07
C ASP A 478 -0.98 -6.59 -5.66
N ASP A 479 -2.23 -6.80 -5.25
CA ASP A 479 -2.74 -6.57 -3.88
C ASP A 479 -1.89 -7.17 -2.75
N GLN A 480 -1.05 -8.16 -3.05
CA GLN A 480 -0.19 -8.82 -2.06
C GLN A 480 1.20 -8.19 -1.98
N ILE A 481 1.59 -7.37 -2.94
CA ILE A 481 2.88 -6.70 -2.92
C ILE A 481 2.86 -5.62 -1.85
N SER A 482 3.80 -5.71 -0.91
CA SER A 482 3.89 -4.76 0.19
C SER A 482 4.99 -3.74 -0.09
N ASP A 483 4.61 -2.48 -0.32
CA ASP A 483 5.56 -1.37 -0.50
C ASP A 483 6.46 -1.13 0.73
N LYS A 484 6.07 -1.65 1.90
CA LYS A 484 6.92 -1.62 3.09
C LYS A 484 8.09 -2.60 3.01
N HIS A 485 7.85 -3.77 2.43
CA HIS A 485 8.84 -4.87 2.37
C HIS A 485 9.57 -4.91 1.03
N MET A 486 8.91 -4.44 -0.04
CA MET A 486 9.46 -4.29 -1.37
C MET A 486 9.19 -2.87 -1.87
N PRO A 487 9.90 -1.87 -1.32
CA PRO A 487 9.66 -0.48 -1.65
C PRO A 487 10.03 -0.26 -3.11
N THR A 488 9.00 -0.10 -3.96
CA THR A 488 9.18 -0.07 -5.40
C THR A 488 8.89 1.34 -5.90
N ALA A 489 9.71 1.83 -6.82
CA ALA A 489 9.46 2.99 -7.66
C ALA A 489 9.44 2.53 -9.11
N PHE A 490 8.72 3.20 -9.99
CA PHE A 490 8.74 2.85 -11.41
C PHE A 490 8.37 4.02 -12.29
N THR A 491 8.82 3.95 -13.54
CA THR A 491 8.20 4.66 -14.65
C THR A 491 7.35 3.65 -15.42
N GLU A 492 6.22 4.12 -15.93
CA GLU A 492 5.28 3.31 -16.70
C GLU A 492 5.01 4.04 -18.01
N LEU A 493 5.29 3.37 -19.13
CA LEU A 493 5.33 3.96 -20.46
C LEU A 493 4.24 3.35 -21.32
N PHE A 494 3.39 4.19 -21.92
CA PHE A 494 2.35 3.79 -22.85
C PHE A 494 2.82 4.08 -24.27
N ILE A 495 2.91 3.04 -25.09
CA ILE A 495 3.34 3.11 -26.49
C ILE A 495 2.17 2.64 -27.35
N HIS A 496 1.91 3.29 -28.48
CA HIS A 496 0.87 2.85 -29.42
C HIS A 496 1.07 1.37 -29.80
N ILE A 497 0.01 0.57 -29.70
CA ILE A 497 0.13 -0.90 -29.71
C ILE A 497 0.75 -1.49 -30.98
N SER A 498 0.65 -0.79 -32.12
CA SER A 498 1.29 -1.20 -33.38
C SER A 498 2.82 -1.30 -33.30
N HIS A 499 3.44 -0.70 -32.29
CA HIS A 499 4.91 -0.74 -32.11
C HIS A 499 5.36 -1.89 -31.21
N ILE A 500 4.48 -2.75 -30.70
CA ILE A 500 4.82 -3.74 -29.68
C ILE A 500 5.98 -4.67 -30.09
N ASP A 501 5.97 -5.21 -31.31
CA ASP A 501 7.02 -6.12 -31.76
C ASP A 501 8.37 -5.40 -31.84
N ARG A 502 8.37 -4.18 -32.41
CA ARG A 502 9.58 -3.35 -32.52
C ARG A 502 10.09 -2.91 -31.15
N LEU A 503 9.19 -2.57 -30.23
CA LEU A 503 9.49 -2.22 -28.85
C LEU A 503 10.19 -3.38 -28.14
N MET A 504 9.66 -4.60 -28.27
CA MET A 504 10.24 -5.78 -27.65
C MET A 504 11.61 -6.12 -28.22
N GLU A 505 11.84 -5.97 -29.54
CA GLU A 505 13.18 -6.10 -30.13
C GLU A 505 14.17 -5.10 -29.55
N ILE A 506 13.78 -3.83 -29.43
CA ILE A 506 14.63 -2.77 -28.89
C ILE A 506 14.97 -3.04 -27.43
N LEU A 507 13.97 -3.41 -26.62
CA LEU A 507 14.18 -3.70 -25.21
C LEU A 507 15.05 -4.96 -25.03
N ASP A 508 14.80 -6.04 -25.76
CA ASP A 508 15.61 -7.25 -25.69
C ASP A 508 17.08 -6.96 -26.06
N SER A 509 17.29 -6.18 -27.12
CA SER A 509 18.61 -5.68 -27.49
C SER A 509 19.20 -4.76 -26.40
N PHE A 510 18.41 -3.90 -25.76
CA PHE A 510 18.88 -3.02 -24.68
C PHE A 510 19.31 -3.80 -23.43
N PHE A 511 18.74 -4.97 -23.15
CA PHE A 511 19.19 -5.80 -22.04
C PHE A 511 20.35 -6.74 -22.39
N ASN A 512 20.69 -6.86 -23.68
CA ASN A 512 21.86 -7.61 -24.14
C ASN A 512 23.15 -6.78 -24.00
N PRO A 513 24.13 -7.19 -23.17
CA PRO A 513 25.36 -6.43 -22.95
C PRO A 513 26.23 -6.27 -24.21
N GLU A 514 26.12 -7.18 -25.18
CA GLU A 514 26.88 -7.17 -26.44
C GLU A 514 26.21 -6.35 -27.55
N SER A 515 25.03 -5.76 -27.28
CA SER A 515 24.26 -5.04 -28.29
C SER A 515 24.87 -3.68 -28.64
N LYS A 516 24.43 -3.09 -29.76
CA LYS A 516 24.84 -1.73 -30.19
C LYS A 516 24.60 -0.65 -29.13
N TYR A 517 23.67 -0.87 -28.18
CA TYR A 517 23.34 0.12 -27.14
C TYR A 517 24.34 0.10 -25.97
N ASN A 518 24.97 -1.06 -25.74
CA ASN A 518 25.75 -1.36 -24.54
C ASN A 518 27.21 -1.75 -24.83
N LYS A 519 27.53 -2.08 -26.08
CA LYS A 519 28.87 -2.44 -26.51
C LYS A 519 29.84 -1.29 -26.20
N GLY A 520 30.85 -1.57 -25.36
CA GLY A 520 31.83 -0.58 -24.89
C GLY A 520 31.40 0.21 -23.64
N LYS A 521 30.16 0.04 -23.15
CA LYS A 521 29.67 0.63 -21.89
C LYS A 521 29.77 -0.32 -20.69
N LEU A 522 30.29 -1.53 -20.90
CA LEU A 522 30.45 -2.57 -19.86
C LEU A 522 31.33 -2.12 -18.69
N ASP A 523 32.27 -1.21 -18.95
CA ASP A 523 33.17 -0.63 -17.95
C ASP A 523 32.72 0.76 -17.44
N GLU A 524 31.62 1.30 -17.98
CA GLU A 524 31.05 2.57 -17.53
C GLU A 524 30.32 2.35 -16.20
N ARG A 525 30.82 3.02 -15.16
CA ARG A 525 30.28 2.96 -13.80
C ARG A 525 28.76 3.18 -13.74
N GLU A 526 28.24 4.05 -14.60
CA GLU A 526 26.81 4.38 -14.66
C GLU A 526 25.94 3.26 -15.26
N TRP A 527 26.45 2.53 -16.27
CA TRP A 527 25.75 1.40 -16.87
C TRP A 527 25.73 0.20 -15.91
N VAL A 528 26.87 -0.05 -15.25
CA VAL A 528 27.03 -1.09 -14.22
C VAL A 528 26.21 -0.80 -12.96
N GLU A 529 26.03 0.46 -12.56
CA GLU A 529 25.21 0.83 -11.38
C GLU A 529 23.70 0.75 -11.65
N GLY A 530 23.22 1.11 -12.85
CA GLY A 530 21.79 1.07 -13.21
C GLY A 530 21.27 -0.36 -13.42
N MET A 531 21.95 -1.14 -14.26
CA MET A 531 21.66 -2.57 -14.46
C MET A 531 22.07 -3.42 -13.25
N GLY A 532 23.10 -2.97 -12.53
CA GLY A 532 23.53 -3.44 -11.21
C GLY A 532 22.40 -3.59 -10.21
N ARG A 533 21.48 -2.62 -10.20
CA ARG A 533 20.40 -2.51 -9.21
C ARG A 533 19.10 -3.18 -9.62
N THR A 534 18.82 -3.24 -10.92
CA THR A 534 17.53 -3.68 -11.45
C THR A 534 17.56 -5.07 -12.09
N GLY A 535 18.75 -5.66 -12.27
CA GLY A 535 18.95 -6.95 -12.94
C GLY A 535 18.29 -8.18 -12.29
N SER A 536 17.41 -8.02 -11.30
CA SER A 536 16.60 -9.12 -10.75
C SER A 536 15.09 -8.88 -10.79
N TYR A 537 14.63 -7.66 -11.12
CA TYR A 537 13.20 -7.33 -11.13
C TYR A 537 12.58 -7.66 -12.50
N ALA A 538 11.31 -8.08 -12.49
CA ALA A 538 10.56 -8.32 -13.72
C ALA A 538 10.06 -6.98 -14.28
N ILE A 539 10.02 -6.80 -15.59
CA ILE A 539 9.31 -5.72 -16.26
C ILE A 539 7.87 -6.20 -16.50
N GLU A 540 6.86 -5.41 -16.13
CA GLU A 540 5.48 -5.77 -16.50
C GLU A 540 5.13 -5.20 -17.86
N ILE A 541 4.37 -5.97 -18.61
CA ILE A 541 3.84 -5.58 -19.91
C ILE A 541 2.35 -5.85 -19.92
N TYR A 542 1.57 -4.81 -20.20
CA TYR A 542 0.11 -4.86 -20.26
C TYR A 542 -0.42 -4.26 -21.56
N PRO A 543 -1.54 -4.73 -22.11
CA PRO A 543 -2.33 -3.91 -23.00
C PRO A 543 -3.12 -2.85 -22.22
N GLY A 544 -3.29 -1.67 -22.82
CA GLY A 544 -4.20 -0.64 -22.36
C GLY A 544 -5.21 -0.29 -23.46
N HIS A 545 -6.50 -0.39 -23.13
CA HIS A 545 -7.58 0.01 -24.02
C HIS A 545 -7.57 1.53 -24.27
N GLU A 546 -8.05 1.96 -25.44
CA GLU A 546 -8.25 3.38 -25.73
C GLU A 546 -9.15 4.09 -24.71
N SER A 547 -8.87 5.37 -24.50
CA SER A 547 -9.59 6.24 -23.58
C SER A 547 -10.08 7.49 -24.28
N ARG A 548 -11.22 8.01 -23.83
CA ARG A 548 -11.82 9.28 -24.26
C ARG A 548 -11.36 10.49 -23.44
N PHE A 549 -10.64 10.29 -22.33
CA PHE A 549 -10.18 11.39 -21.48
C PHE A 549 -8.92 12.04 -22.03
N TRP A 550 -8.92 13.37 -22.11
CA TRP A 550 -7.95 14.18 -22.87
C TRP A 550 -6.50 13.94 -22.51
N MET A 551 -6.22 13.77 -21.21
CA MET A 551 -4.87 13.52 -20.70
C MET A 551 -4.61 12.04 -20.41
N SER A 552 -5.48 11.11 -20.81
CA SER A 552 -5.18 9.69 -20.64
C SER A 552 -3.98 9.29 -21.51
N PRO A 553 -3.02 8.50 -20.99
CA PRO A 553 -1.95 7.94 -21.82
C PRO A 553 -2.49 7.11 -23.01
N CYS A 554 -3.69 6.54 -22.91
CA CYS A 554 -4.40 5.86 -24.00
C CYS A 554 -5.39 6.76 -24.76
N TYR A 555 -5.29 8.09 -24.69
CA TYR A 555 -6.24 8.97 -25.38
C TYR A 555 -6.30 8.66 -26.88
N LYS A 556 -7.48 8.19 -27.33
CA LYS A 556 -7.80 7.80 -28.71
C LYS A 556 -6.83 6.80 -29.36
N GLN A 557 -6.21 5.94 -28.54
CA GLN A 557 -5.34 4.86 -29.03
C GLN A 557 -5.26 3.69 -28.05
N ASN A 558 -5.20 2.48 -28.59
CA ASN A 558 -4.78 1.30 -27.81
C ASN A 558 -3.26 1.33 -27.62
N CYS A 559 -2.81 0.98 -26.42
CA CYS A 559 -1.41 1.02 -26.05
C CYS A 559 -0.90 -0.35 -25.57
N VAL A 560 0.42 -0.54 -25.68
CA VAL A 560 1.17 -1.43 -24.79
C VAL A 560 1.79 -0.58 -23.69
N ARG A 561 1.68 -1.05 -22.45
CA ARG A 561 2.24 -0.46 -21.23
C ARG A 561 3.47 -1.24 -20.84
N VAL A 562 4.54 -0.54 -20.49
CA VAL A 562 5.78 -1.14 -20.01
C VAL A 562 6.17 -0.50 -18.68
N ASP A 563 6.20 -1.32 -17.64
CA ASP A 563 6.46 -0.92 -16.26
C ASP A 563 7.90 -1.27 -15.89
N VAL A 564 8.74 -0.25 -15.80
CA VAL A 564 10.17 -0.40 -15.48
C VAL A 564 10.38 -0.07 -14.00
N PHE A 565 10.70 -1.08 -13.20
CA PHE A 565 10.83 -0.93 -11.76
C PHE A 565 12.24 -0.60 -11.27
N TRP A 566 12.24 0.01 -10.10
CA TRP A 566 13.37 0.37 -9.29
C TRP A 566 13.11 0.02 -7.83
N PHE A 567 14.05 -0.67 -7.20
CA PHE A 567 13.98 -0.97 -5.77
C PHE A 567 14.50 0.23 -4.97
N ARG A 568 13.61 0.90 -4.22
CA ARG A 568 13.95 2.10 -3.46
C ARG A 568 14.84 1.75 -2.26
N THR A 569 15.96 2.45 -2.14
CA THR A 569 16.78 2.45 -0.91
C THR A 569 16.89 3.89 -0.37
N PRO A 570 17.21 4.09 0.93
CA PRO A 570 17.26 5.42 1.53
C PRO A 570 18.30 6.40 0.92
N LYS A 571 19.25 5.93 0.11
CA LYS A 571 20.36 6.75 -0.41
C LYS A 571 20.19 7.21 -1.88
N ASP A 572 19.05 6.95 -2.53
CA ASP A 572 19.12 6.56 -3.96
C ASP A 572 18.21 7.25 -4.98
N SER A 573 17.72 8.47 -4.72
CA SER A 573 16.88 9.18 -5.69
C SER A 573 17.62 9.50 -6.99
N MET A 574 18.88 9.96 -6.93
CA MET A 574 19.61 10.44 -8.12
C MET A 574 19.90 9.35 -9.15
N HIS A 575 20.19 8.11 -8.73
CA HIS A 575 20.48 7.04 -9.68
C HIS A 575 19.21 6.42 -10.29
N ARG A 576 18.09 6.44 -9.57
CA ARG A 576 16.78 6.04 -10.10
C ARG A 576 16.43 6.87 -11.33
N ASP A 577 16.55 8.18 -11.22
CA ASP A 577 16.15 9.09 -12.29
C ASP A 577 17.06 8.92 -13.53
N ARG A 578 18.37 8.73 -13.31
CA ARG A 578 19.32 8.36 -14.38
C ARG A 578 18.98 7.02 -15.03
N PHE A 579 18.47 6.05 -14.26
CA PHE A 579 18.07 4.75 -14.79
C PHE A 579 16.84 4.86 -15.69
N PHE A 580 15.76 5.50 -15.23
CA PHE A 580 14.56 5.68 -16.04
C PHE A 580 14.81 6.52 -17.29
N LYS A 581 15.69 7.53 -17.19
CA LYS A 581 16.12 8.36 -18.31
C LYS A 581 16.63 7.56 -19.51
N GLN A 582 17.33 6.45 -19.28
CA GLN A 582 17.83 5.59 -20.37
C GLN A 582 16.70 5.03 -21.23
N PHE A 583 15.56 4.66 -20.63
CA PHE A 583 14.41 4.13 -21.38
C PHE A 583 13.70 5.23 -22.16
N TRP A 584 13.52 6.41 -21.57
CA TRP A 584 12.91 7.56 -22.26
C TRP A 584 13.75 8.00 -23.47
N GLU A 585 15.07 8.09 -23.31
CA GLU A 585 15.99 8.46 -24.40
C GLU A 585 16.10 7.36 -25.45
N LEU A 586 16.09 6.08 -25.04
CA LEU A 586 16.09 4.94 -25.96
C LEU A 586 14.89 4.98 -26.90
N LEU A 587 13.66 5.07 -26.34
CA LEU A 587 12.44 5.11 -27.15
C LEU A 587 12.46 6.28 -28.12
N ARG A 588 12.83 7.47 -27.64
CA ARG A 588 12.97 8.64 -28.50
C ARG A 588 14.01 8.43 -29.61
N SER A 589 15.18 7.89 -29.30
CA SER A 589 16.26 7.68 -30.28
C SER A 589 15.85 6.71 -31.39
N GLU A 590 15.00 5.74 -31.06
CA GLU A 590 14.43 4.77 -31.99
C GLU A 590 13.11 5.27 -32.62
N LYS A 591 12.74 6.54 -32.39
CA LYS A 591 11.53 7.19 -32.92
C LYS A 591 10.23 6.46 -32.51
N ILE A 592 10.22 5.90 -31.31
CA ILE A 592 9.02 5.34 -30.69
C ILE A 592 8.47 6.36 -29.72
N ASP A 593 7.30 6.89 -30.05
CA ASP A 593 6.59 7.81 -29.18
C ASP A 593 5.97 7.09 -27.97
N PHE A 594 5.99 7.78 -26.83
CA PHE A 594 5.45 7.26 -25.58
C PHE A 594 4.74 8.35 -24.77
N ARG A 595 3.79 7.90 -23.96
CA ARG A 595 3.09 8.70 -22.95
C ARG A 595 3.32 8.07 -21.57
N PRO A 596 3.90 8.78 -20.60
CA PRO A 596 4.11 8.22 -19.26
C PRO A 596 2.81 8.19 -18.44
N HIS A 597 2.70 7.27 -17.49
CA HIS A 597 1.63 7.28 -16.49
C HIS A 597 1.79 8.48 -15.55
N TRP A 598 0.76 9.33 -15.43
CA TRP A 598 0.82 10.57 -14.64
C TRP A 598 1.09 10.39 -13.14
N GLY A 599 0.72 9.23 -12.59
CA GLY A 599 1.01 8.88 -11.19
C GLY A 599 2.43 8.33 -10.94
N LYS A 600 3.25 8.12 -11.97
CA LYS A 600 4.57 7.46 -11.86
C LYS A 600 5.71 8.43 -12.16
N HIS A 601 6.94 7.95 -12.21
CA HIS A 601 8.08 8.81 -12.53
C HIS A 601 7.99 9.30 -13.98
N LEU A 602 8.01 10.61 -14.14
CA LEU A 602 7.99 11.33 -15.42
C LEU A 602 9.40 11.75 -15.83
N PRO A 603 9.66 11.96 -17.14
CA PRO A 603 10.85 12.65 -17.60
C PRO A 603 11.00 14.02 -16.95
N GLU A 604 12.24 14.41 -16.65
CA GLU A 604 12.54 15.75 -16.15
C GLU A 604 11.96 16.80 -17.09
N ALA A 605 11.26 17.80 -16.54
CA ALA A 605 10.47 18.76 -17.31
C ALA A 605 11.27 19.47 -18.42
N ASN A 606 12.52 19.87 -18.14
CA ASN A 606 13.39 20.57 -19.10
C ASN A 606 14.26 19.62 -19.95
N SER A 607 14.08 18.32 -19.82
CA SER A 607 14.81 17.34 -20.63
C SER A 607 14.23 17.29 -22.05
N PRO A 608 14.96 16.71 -23.01
CA PRO A 608 14.42 16.54 -24.35
C PRO A 608 13.07 15.78 -24.34
N THR A 609 12.89 14.77 -23.48
CA THR A 609 11.64 14.00 -23.34
C THR A 609 10.66 14.59 -22.31
N GLY A 610 10.91 15.82 -21.86
CA GLY A 610 10.14 16.54 -20.84
C GLY A 610 8.89 17.25 -21.37
N ALA A 611 8.56 18.41 -20.81
CA ALA A 611 7.29 19.09 -21.00
C ALA A 611 6.96 19.40 -22.48
N ASP A 612 7.93 19.89 -23.26
CA ASP A 612 7.75 20.17 -24.69
C ASP A 612 7.42 18.90 -25.49
N TYR A 613 8.13 17.80 -25.19
CA TYR A 613 7.85 16.51 -25.79
C TYR A 613 6.46 16.03 -25.39
N LEU A 614 6.13 16.00 -24.09
CA LEU A 614 4.83 15.55 -23.62
C LEU A 614 3.68 16.39 -24.22
N CYS A 615 3.83 17.70 -24.30
CA CYS A 615 2.87 18.59 -24.97
C CYS A 615 2.57 18.12 -26.40
N SER A 616 3.61 17.76 -27.16
CA SER A 616 3.45 17.23 -28.53
C SER A 616 2.73 15.87 -28.59
N GLN A 617 2.75 15.09 -27.52
CA GLN A 617 2.13 13.76 -27.46
C GLN A 617 0.63 13.78 -27.14
N TYR A 618 0.10 14.89 -26.60
CA TYR A 618 -1.30 15.00 -26.16
C TYR A 618 -2.07 16.06 -26.97
N PRO A 619 -2.90 15.66 -27.96
CA PRO A 619 -3.62 16.61 -28.83
C PRO A 619 -4.53 17.60 -28.09
N LYS A 620 -5.02 17.23 -26.89
CA LYS A 620 -5.90 18.06 -26.07
C LYS A 620 -5.18 18.80 -24.93
N TRP A 621 -3.85 18.88 -24.96
CA TRP A 621 -3.05 19.59 -23.96
C TRP A 621 -3.49 21.05 -23.76
N GLY A 622 -3.59 21.81 -24.86
CA GLY A 622 -4.01 23.22 -24.81
C GLY A 622 -5.42 23.40 -24.24
N ALA A 623 -6.38 22.59 -24.72
CA ALA A 623 -7.76 22.59 -24.24
C ALA A 623 -7.86 22.21 -22.75
N PHE A 624 -7.07 21.23 -22.30
CA PHE A 624 -6.96 20.87 -20.89
C PHE A 624 -6.46 22.04 -20.04
N LEU A 625 -5.41 22.74 -20.48
CA LEU A 625 -4.88 23.91 -19.75
C LEU A 625 -5.90 25.06 -19.68
N GLU A 626 -6.72 25.25 -20.72
CA GLU A 626 -7.81 26.22 -20.71
C GLU A 626 -8.88 25.86 -19.68
N VAL A 627 -9.33 24.59 -19.67
CA VAL A 627 -10.27 24.11 -18.63
C VAL A 627 -9.68 24.27 -17.24
N ARG A 628 -8.41 23.91 -17.04
CA ARG A 628 -7.71 24.12 -15.76
C ARG A 628 -7.70 25.57 -15.33
N ARG A 629 -7.40 26.50 -16.24
CA ARG A 629 -7.43 27.94 -15.94
C ARG A 629 -8.83 28.41 -15.56
N SER A 630 -9.86 27.88 -16.23
CA SER A 630 -11.26 28.24 -15.94
C SER A 630 -11.77 27.72 -14.59
N MET A 631 -11.34 26.50 -14.20
CA MET A 631 -11.77 25.85 -12.96
C MET A 631 -10.97 26.30 -11.75
N ASP A 632 -9.69 26.59 -11.91
CA ASP A 632 -8.80 27.05 -10.85
C ASP A 632 -8.04 28.31 -11.28
N PRO A 633 -8.70 29.48 -11.39
CA PRO A 633 -8.07 30.69 -11.92
C PRO A 633 -6.88 31.19 -11.09
N ASP A 634 -6.90 30.92 -9.78
CA ASP A 634 -5.87 31.36 -8.83
C ASP A 634 -4.73 30.33 -8.66
N GLY A 635 -4.80 29.18 -9.35
CA GLY A 635 -3.76 28.15 -9.32
C GLY A 635 -3.60 27.45 -7.96
N LEU A 636 -4.66 27.34 -7.17
CA LEU A 636 -4.63 26.73 -5.84
C LEU A 636 -4.17 25.28 -5.87
N PHE A 637 -4.52 24.53 -6.92
CA PHE A 637 -4.19 23.10 -7.03
C PHE A 637 -2.86 22.83 -7.74
N LEU A 638 -2.13 23.88 -8.11
CA LEU A 638 -0.95 23.80 -8.96
C LEU A 638 0.34 23.88 -8.13
N SER A 639 0.98 22.73 -7.92
CA SER A 639 2.32 22.65 -7.31
C SER A 639 3.41 23.03 -8.30
N ARG A 640 4.61 23.33 -7.80
CA ARG A 640 5.80 23.56 -8.64
C ARG A 640 6.05 22.40 -9.61
N TYR A 641 5.92 21.16 -9.13
CA TYR A 641 6.08 19.96 -9.94
C TYR A 641 5.19 20.01 -11.20
N TRP A 642 3.91 20.32 -11.04
CA TRP A 642 2.98 20.39 -12.16
C TRP A 642 3.16 21.63 -13.04
N LYS A 643 3.61 22.77 -12.48
CA LYS A 643 4.00 23.93 -13.31
C LYS A 643 5.10 23.57 -14.29
N GLU A 644 6.15 22.90 -13.80
CA GLU A 644 7.30 22.50 -14.59
C GLU A 644 6.89 21.47 -15.66
N HIS A 645 6.20 20.38 -15.29
CA HIS A 645 5.83 19.33 -16.24
C HIS A 645 4.75 19.72 -17.25
N LEU A 646 3.97 20.78 -16.98
CA LEU A 646 2.97 21.31 -17.89
C LEU A 646 3.41 22.59 -18.63
N ASP A 647 4.66 23.01 -18.45
CA ASP A 647 5.24 24.27 -18.97
C ASP A 647 4.37 25.52 -18.70
N ILE A 648 3.81 25.63 -17.50
CA ILE A 648 2.96 26.76 -17.11
C ILE A 648 3.84 27.91 -16.59
N ARG A 649 4.10 28.90 -17.46
CA ARG A 649 5.00 30.05 -17.19
C ARG A 649 4.27 31.34 -16.80
N ASP A 650 3.24 31.26 -15.97
CA ASP A 650 2.48 32.42 -15.50
C ASP A 650 2.96 32.89 -14.10
N PRO A 651 3.71 34.02 -14.00
CA PRO A 651 4.22 34.51 -12.72
C PRO A 651 3.12 35.02 -11.77
N SER A 652 1.90 35.23 -12.26
CA SER A 652 0.76 35.60 -11.42
C SER A 652 0.28 34.43 -10.55
N LEU A 653 0.54 33.19 -11.00
CA LEU A 653 0.25 31.97 -10.26
C LEU A 653 1.36 31.60 -9.28
N ASP A 654 2.44 32.39 -9.20
CA ASP A 654 3.47 32.17 -8.19
C ASP A 654 2.95 32.52 -6.80
N TYR A 655 3.24 31.62 -5.86
CA TYR A 655 2.76 31.74 -4.49
C TYR A 655 3.21 33.08 -3.90
N ARG A 656 2.23 33.94 -3.60
CA ARG A 656 2.43 35.18 -2.84
C ARG A 656 1.74 35.01 -1.49
N PRO A 657 2.49 34.78 -0.40
CA PRO A 657 1.86 34.67 0.91
C PRO A 657 1.06 35.94 1.18
N ALA A 658 -0.23 35.81 1.47
CA ALA A 658 -1.02 36.92 1.98
C ALA A 658 -0.30 37.48 3.22
N LYS A 659 -0.14 38.81 3.30
CA LYS A 659 0.35 39.44 4.53
C LYS A 659 -0.53 38.93 5.67
N PRO A 660 0.05 38.44 6.78
CA PRO A 660 -0.75 37.96 7.90
C PRO A 660 -1.76 39.04 8.26
N LEU A 661 -3.05 38.70 8.29
CA LEU A 661 -4.03 39.55 8.97
C LEU A 661 -3.51 39.66 10.40
N VAL A 662 -3.01 40.83 10.77
CA VAL A 662 -2.61 41.12 12.14
C VAL A 662 -3.85 40.89 12.99
N ASP A 663 -3.81 39.83 13.79
CA ASP A 663 -4.87 39.50 14.72
C ASP A 663 -5.00 40.64 15.73
N GLN A 664 -5.92 41.57 15.47
CA GLN A 664 -6.23 42.66 16.39
C GLN A 664 -7.04 42.18 17.62
N ARG A 665 -7.28 40.87 17.78
CA ARG A 665 -7.98 40.34 18.94
C ARG A 665 -7.00 39.75 19.95
N ASN A 666 -6.74 40.60 20.95
CA ASN A 666 -6.30 40.29 22.30
C ASN A 666 -4.76 40.12 22.52
N PRO A 667 -4.06 41.20 22.95
CA PRO A 667 -2.62 41.19 23.23
C PRO A 667 -2.18 40.18 24.31
N GLU A 668 -3.09 39.72 25.17
CA GLU A 668 -2.73 38.87 26.32
C GLU A 668 -2.38 37.42 25.94
N ARG A 669 -2.88 36.91 24.81
CA ARG A 669 -2.61 35.52 24.40
C ARG A 669 -1.19 35.32 23.87
N ASN A 670 -0.60 36.37 23.30
CA ASN A 670 0.78 36.37 22.81
C ASN A 670 1.82 36.42 23.96
N HIS A 671 1.43 36.88 25.15
CA HIS A 671 2.35 36.91 26.29
C HIS A 671 2.54 35.54 26.94
N MET A 672 1.52 34.66 26.89
CA MET A 672 1.62 33.28 27.40
C MET A 672 2.35 32.32 26.44
N ALA A 673 2.25 32.52 25.12
CA ALA A 673 2.94 31.66 24.14
C ALA A 673 4.47 31.82 24.19
N ARG A 674 4.96 33.04 24.47
CA ARG A 674 6.40 33.33 24.61
C ARG A 674 7.04 32.82 25.91
N ARG A 675 6.26 32.38 26.90
CA ARG A 675 6.78 31.77 28.15
C ARG A 675 6.82 30.24 28.15
N ARG A 676 6.31 29.56 27.10
CA ARG A 676 6.33 28.08 27.03
C ARG A 676 7.60 27.51 26.39
N HIS A 677 8.51 28.33 25.89
CA HIS A 677 9.85 27.90 25.51
C HIS A 677 10.84 28.32 26.59
N VAL A 678 11.08 27.40 27.53
CA VAL A 678 12.25 27.17 28.39
C VAL A 678 11.74 26.54 29.70
N ARG A 679 11.37 25.26 29.64
CA ARG A 679 11.53 24.35 30.77
C ARG A 679 12.06 23.04 30.20
N LYS A 680 13.38 22.82 30.36
CA LYS A 680 13.96 21.48 30.19
C LYS A 680 13.19 20.53 31.12
N PRO A 681 12.81 19.31 30.68
CA PRO A 681 12.12 18.36 31.54
C PRO A 681 12.96 18.10 32.80
N PHE A 682 12.33 18.11 33.97
CA PHE A 682 12.98 17.84 35.27
C PHE A 682 13.81 16.53 35.27
N ALA A 683 13.40 15.55 34.43
CA ALA A 683 14.13 14.31 34.18
C ALA A 683 15.51 14.51 33.53
N VAL A 684 15.67 15.50 32.64
CA VAL A 684 16.96 15.81 31.99
C VAL A 684 17.91 16.50 32.97
N TRP A 685 17.39 17.22 33.96
CA TRP A 685 18.20 17.80 35.03
C TRP A 685 18.68 16.73 36.01
N LEU A 686 17.83 15.78 36.41
CA LEU A 686 18.21 14.63 37.25
C LEU A 686 19.25 13.72 36.58
N LEU A 687 19.12 13.42 35.28
CA LEU A 687 20.13 12.64 34.56
C LEU A 687 21.49 13.36 34.50
N ASN A 688 21.49 14.67 34.25
CA ASN A 688 22.73 15.45 34.24
C ASN A 688 23.36 15.57 35.63
N LEU A 689 22.57 15.63 36.71
CA LEU A 689 23.06 15.62 38.09
C LEU A 689 23.68 14.25 38.43
N TYR A 690 23.05 13.15 38.02
CA TYR A 690 23.57 11.80 38.18
C TYR A 690 24.92 11.59 37.47
N PHE A 691 25.04 12.01 36.21
CA PHE A 691 26.32 11.89 35.47
C PHE A 691 27.44 12.75 36.08
N ARG A 692 27.13 13.98 36.53
CA ARG A 692 28.12 14.84 37.21
C ARG A 692 28.57 14.30 38.56
N LEU A 693 27.67 13.68 39.33
CA LEU A 693 28.00 13.04 40.61
C LEU A 693 28.84 11.77 40.40
N ARG A 694 28.51 10.97 39.36
CA ARG A 694 29.24 9.77 38.99
C ARG A 694 30.68 10.06 38.54
N ASP A 695 30.90 11.13 37.79
CA ASP A 695 32.25 11.49 37.31
C ASP A 695 33.10 12.13 38.41
N ARG A 696 32.50 12.84 39.38
CA ARG A 696 33.21 13.33 40.57
C ARG A 696 33.65 12.22 41.53
N LEU A 697 32.97 11.07 41.55
CA LEU A 697 33.32 9.94 42.42
C LEU A 697 34.42 9.02 41.84
N ARG A 698 34.86 9.23 40.59
CA ARG A 698 35.91 8.42 39.93
C ARG A 698 37.31 9.05 39.96
N HIS A 699 37.46 10.26 40.49
CA HIS A 699 38.74 10.94 40.61
C HIS A 699 39.01 11.36 42.05
N GLN A 700 39.46 10.41 42.88
CA GLN A 700 40.28 10.74 44.04
C GLN A 700 41.77 10.67 43.64
N PRO A 701 42.52 11.77 43.74
CA PRO A 701 43.98 11.72 43.75
C PRO A 701 44.47 11.15 45.09
N ARG A 702 45.54 10.34 45.02
CA ARG A 702 46.27 9.82 46.18
C ARG A 702 46.84 10.97 47.03
N LEU A 703 46.70 10.83 48.35
CA LEU A 703 47.28 11.71 49.36
C LEU A 703 48.82 11.70 49.33
N PRO A 704 49.44 12.79 49.79
CA PRO A 704 50.51 12.62 50.78
C PRO A 704 50.35 13.54 52.00
N ASN A 705 50.46 12.90 53.17
CA ASN A 705 51.11 13.30 54.43
C ASN A 705 51.00 14.75 54.94
N GLY A 706 50.40 14.88 56.13
CA GLY A 706 50.89 15.81 57.16
C GLY A 706 49.84 16.64 57.92
N ILE A 707 49.40 16.10 59.08
CA ILE A 707 49.20 16.81 60.38
C ILE A 707 48.02 17.83 60.48
N PRO A 708 47.39 17.95 61.69
CA PRO A 708 45.94 17.96 61.82
C PRO A 708 45.25 19.27 62.26
N VAL A 709 43.92 19.26 62.05
CA VAL A 709 42.81 19.83 62.82
C VAL A 709 42.99 21.23 63.40
N GLU A 710 42.25 22.20 62.83
CA GLU A 710 41.53 23.21 63.62
C GLU A 710 40.36 23.83 62.83
N GLN A 711 39.17 23.71 63.43
CA GLN A 711 37.96 24.56 63.41
C GLN A 711 37.67 25.48 62.20
N ALA A 712 36.45 25.35 61.64
CA ALA A 712 35.37 26.35 61.80
C ALA A 712 34.17 26.10 60.86
N GLY A 713 32.96 26.28 61.40
CA GLY A 713 31.80 26.83 60.69
C GLY A 713 30.78 25.84 60.15
#